data_AF-A0A094EP92-F1
#
_entry.id   AF-A0A094EP92-F1
#
_cell.length_a   1.000
_cell.length_b   1.000
_cell.length_c   1.000
_cell.angle_alpha   90.00
_cell.angle_beta   90.00
_cell.angle_gamma   90.00
#
_symmetry.space_group_name_H-M   'P 1'
#
loop_
_entity.id
_entity.type
_entity.pdbx_description
1 polymer ?
#
loop_
_entity_poly.entity_id
_entity_poly.type
_entity_poly.pdbx_seq_one_letter_code
_entity_poly.pdbx_strand_id
1 'polypeptide(L)'
;MEKRACDACRRRKRKCDALVSQCSNCRMAGLVCAYTDSPKKRGPKPFRRLESRQSPEQARSLVRQDDRPGHDLTEVVPRMDRPPVADASLATIPLHAGSTQLHVGSSPSSTIIPTTLSINQAAHVIRARLISSLDTLLPGFSLEEVLDNLISIHMQYVFPSAPMHSETLLRSNTSLAICGACAVQCAPTLQESSHNEEETSMASVGVFTLVTAVCAAAAFLVPESLFPQGPLVAPLLFHASWEMMKLYEDYDLEHPDPRSLSIRLFQSSCLRAISKARSSWHVLCQGHLLAQDLGPFDKESLSTLDPPDALLRRRGFWTILTCSRSATVLADHAAARYREFLDGGFEPHFIGNEKVSLLDQSKRHNQPPFEARLLQGTDLCRRLWAAGFDIIFAIKTFDQTTQTNISPNTRQKTVVDLKESYLEFTQLLDSMPPWLKRPDIILEEDVEVSRYQIPCFWSQRSDLLLTFHSLKLIILHQCIERGVPAALGLSDDTLMLSFRKLELCQEFLNVIEGIPLLNLQFHGEPCVEKIRQAGVLLLQLIEKAENHRIQDLSRAWHSWLTIPNVDSYYGIRYARSPSGDLRWTPPILLDPRQEQESLVNATTYGPACIQSQPPWQPGSSTITESEDCLLLNVQTPIHIIGKLPVLVNIHGGGYVGGSTVPGDSMAYHAKGQMIYVAIQYRLGALGFLGGQDFTSNDTWNAGLLDQRLALDWIKQNIGCFGGDPEKVTITGGSAGGGSVTMQMILYGGEEQAPFRAAIPEYPWWTPMYSSSWVDKQYKGLLAAANCSGLTCLRSVPVDQLKGAIDLATNIAYSAGDFAYGTFYWGPAIDGQIIRGYPIDAFHLGQFTKVPVLVDHDGYEGFYFTNSSLSTEQQLEADLQTLWQEADPAFIQSALQEYSLTQYNASLMSGLRILGALEAAIGQNFTFTDSYARRHAIFGDVVINCPTSYLAEAAAEAGQDSYKMIFNAGLQVHGATAPFLFSDSILPYGLASIGPAVDEGNATLAAFLRDYFVSFTLHLDPNQFSYWTLPPKWPKYTLDHKDILQVEPTSMSGKSDEDDSPQCAFFKAAPRKFTGI
;
A
#
# COMPACT_ATOMS: atom_id res chain seq x y z
N MET A 1 -15.70 23.10 -60.47
CA MET A 1 -14.30 23.15 -60.01
C MET A 1 -13.86 21.74 -59.67
N GLU A 2 -12.82 21.23 -60.32
CA GLU A 2 -12.29 19.89 -60.01
C GLU A 2 -11.81 19.82 -58.55
N LYS A 3 -12.08 18.71 -57.87
CA LYS A 3 -11.64 18.42 -56.49
C LYS A 3 -10.11 18.29 -56.44
N ARG A 4 -9.43 19.43 -56.46
CA ARG A 4 -7.99 19.51 -56.30
C ARG A 4 -7.66 19.60 -54.81
N ALA A 5 -6.65 18.84 -54.37
CA ALA A 5 -6.10 19.01 -53.02
C ALA A 5 -5.19 20.26 -52.97
N CYS A 6 -5.28 21.02 -51.88
CA CYS A 6 -4.36 22.13 -51.63
C CYS A 6 -2.91 21.61 -51.53
N ASP A 7 -1.94 22.49 -51.76
CA ASP A 7 -0.53 22.12 -51.88
C ASP A 7 0.00 21.48 -50.59
N ALA A 8 -0.44 21.98 -49.42
CA ALA A 8 -0.10 21.40 -48.12
C ALA A 8 -0.62 19.97 -47.94
N CYS A 9 -1.90 19.70 -48.28
CA CYS A 9 -2.44 18.34 -48.25
C CYS A 9 -1.77 17.43 -49.28
N ARG A 10 -1.39 17.98 -50.44
CA ARG A 10 -0.74 17.25 -51.53
C ARG A 10 0.67 16.81 -51.15
N ARG A 11 1.48 17.67 -50.52
CA ARG A 11 2.81 17.32 -49.99
C ARG A 11 2.70 16.25 -48.90
N ARG A 12 1.72 16.37 -48.01
CA ARG A 12 1.44 15.42 -46.92
C ARG A 12 0.73 14.14 -47.36
N LYS A 13 0.41 13.98 -48.66
CA LYS A 13 -0.36 12.86 -49.23
C LYS A 13 -1.68 12.55 -48.48
N ARG A 14 -2.34 13.58 -47.92
CA ARG A 14 -3.63 13.45 -47.23
C ARG A 14 -4.80 13.98 -48.06
N LYS A 15 -6.00 13.46 -47.81
CA LYS A 15 -7.22 13.84 -48.54
C LYS A 15 -7.65 15.25 -48.14
N CYS A 16 -7.76 16.15 -49.11
CA CYS A 16 -8.20 17.52 -48.90
C CYS A 16 -9.72 17.60 -49.05
N ASP A 17 -10.39 18.27 -48.11
CA ASP A 17 -11.85 18.32 -48.01
C ASP A 17 -12.46 19.70 -48.25
N ALA A 18 -11.66 20.77 -48.42
CA ALA A 18 -12.18 22.08 -48.78
C ALA A 18 -12.27 22.31 -50.29
N LEU A 19 -13.28 23.10 -50.67
CA LEU A 19 -13.50 23.54 -52.04
C LEU A 19 -13.23 25.04 -52.27
N VAL A 20 -13.13 25.90 -51.23
CA VAL A 20 -12.99 27.36 -51.49
C VAL A 20 -12.11 28.15 -50.51
N SER A 21 -12.08 27.90 -49.19
CA SER A 21 -11.34 28.78 -48.25
C SER A 21 -10.22 28.11 -47.45
N GLN A 22 -10.49 27.06 -46.68
CA GLN A 22 -9.45 26.35 -45.92
C GLN A 22 -9.90 24.94 -45.55
N CYS A 23 -9.11 23.92 -45.91
CA CYS A 23 -9.40 22.52 -45.59
C CYS A 23 -9.24 22.22 -44.10
N SER A 24 -10.02 21.28 -43.56
CA SER A 24 -10.01 20.95 -42.13
C SER A 24 -8.61 20.53 -41.68
N ASN A 25 -7.89 19.77 -42.52
CA ASN A 25 -6.52 19.36 -42.27
C ASN A 25 -5.54 20.54 -42.16
N CYS A 26 -5.67 21.57 -43.00
CA CYS A 26 -4.84 22.77 -42.91
C CYS A 26 -5.25 23.65 -41.72
N ARG A 27 -6.54 23.70 -41.38
CA ARG A 27 -7.05 24.46 -40.23
C ARG A 27 -6.57 23.88 -38.91
N MET A 28 -6.69 22.56 -38.73
CA MET A 28 -6.20 21.87 -37.54
C MET A 28 -4.67 21.93 -37.41
N ALA A 29 -3.96 21.96 -38.53
CA ALA A 29 -2.51 22.03 -38.54
C ALA A 29 -1.95 23.47 -38.56
N GLY A 30 -2.80 24.51 -38.52
CA GLY A 30 -2.36 25.90 -38.56
C GLY A 30 -1.66 26.33 -39.87
N LEU A 31 -1.93 25.65 -40.98
CA LEU A 31 -1.25 25.89 -42.26
C LEU A 31 -2.08 26.74 -43.22
N VAL A 32 -1.37 27.50 -44.05
CA VAL A 32 -1.95 28.26 -45.18
C VAL A 32 -2.44 27.28 -46.25
N CYS A 33 -3.73 27.31 -46.57
CA CYS A 33 -4.35 26.45 -47.57
C CYS A 33 -4.23 27.11 -48.96
N ALA A 34 -3.11 26.90 -49.63
CA ALA A 34 -2.81 27.47 -50.95
C ALA A 34 -2.90 26.42 -52.08
N TYR A 35 -3.17 26.90 -53.31
CA TYR A 35 -3.31 26.11 -54.54
C TYR A 35 -2.37 26.64 -55.65
N THR A 36 -1.16 27.01 -55.26
CA THR A 36 -0.14 27.68 -56.07
C THR A 36 0.60 26.75 -57.04
N ASP A 37 0.73 25.45 -56.74
CA ASP A 37 1.54 24.55 -57.58
C ASP A 37 0.81 24.14 -58.87
N SER A 38 1.42 24.24 -60.04
CA SER A 38 0.80 23.74 -61.28
C SER A 38 0.83 22.19 -61.32
N PRO A 39 -0.25 21.50 -61.72
CA PRO A 39 -0.25 20.03 -61.76
C PRO A 39 0.67 19.48 -62.86
N LYS A 40 1.81 18.91 -62.47
CA LYS A 40 2.63 18.09 -63.39
C LYS A 40 1.93 16.75 -63.67
N LYS A 41 1.65 16.44 -64.94
CA LYS A 41 1.15 15.13 -65.39
C LYS A 41 2.21 14.05 -65.12
N ARG A 42 1.85 12.99 -64.39
CA ARG A 42 2.67 11.76 -64.32
C ARG A 42 2.50 10.99 -65.63
N GLY A 43 3.60 10.76 -66.34
CA GLY A 43 3.62 9.86 -67.50
C GLY A 43 3.39 8.39 -67.09
N PRO A 44 3.02 7.51 -68.04
CA PRO A 44 2.77 6.10 -67.76
C PRO A 44 4.06 5.36 -67.38
N LYS A 45 3.97 4.45 -66.41
CA LYS A 45 5.09 3.58 -65.96
C LYS A 45 5.51 2.61 -67.08
N PRO A 46 6.82 2.36 -67.30
CA PRO A 46 7.27 1.34 -68.23
C PRO A 46 7.12 -0.07 -67.63
N PHE A 47 6.67 -1.00 -68.46
CA PHE A 47 6.52 -2.42 -68.19
C PHE A 47 7.85 -3.15 -68.51
N ARG A 48 8.34 -4.04 -67.64
CA ARG A 48 9.46 -4.95 -67.96
C ARG A 48 8.98 -6.41 -67.81
N ARG A 49 9.17 -7.17 -68.89
CA ARG A 49 8.75 -8.56 -69.14
C ARG A 49 9.41 -9.58 -68.21
N LEU A 50 8.64 -10.57 -67.79
CA LEU A 50 9.10 -11.94 -67.52
C LEU A 50 9.02 -12.74 -68.82
N GLU A 51 10.04 -13.53 -69.10
CA GLU A 51 10.14 -14.40 -70.27
C GLU A 51 9.22 -15.63 -70.17
N SER A 52 8.92 -16.12 -71.36
CA SER A 52 7.91 -17.08 -71.81
C SER A 52 8.13 -18.54 -71.43
N ARG A 53 7.03 -19.32 -71.42
CA ARG A 53 6.90 -20.53 -72.26
C ARG A 53 5.42 -20.91 -72.55
N GLN A 54 5.05 -20.70 -73.82
CA GLN A 54 4.25 -21.56 -74.74
C GLN A 54 2.83 -22.08 -74.36
N SER A 55 1.80 -21.41 -74.93
CA SER A 55 0.68 -21.84 -75.84
C SER A 55 0.21 -23.31 -75.95
N PRO A 56 -0.94 -23.62 -76.61
CA PRO A 56 -2.14 -22.81 -76.94
C PRO A 56 -3.51 -23.55 -76.75
N GLU A 57 -4.59 -22.79 -77.05
CA GLU A 57 -5.78 -23.21 -77.81
C GLU A 57 -7.08 -23.66 -77.11
N GLN A 58 -8.19 -23.18 -77.71
CA GLN A 58 -9.60 -23.60 -77.60
C GLN A 58 -10.37 -23.18 -76.32
N ALA A 59 -11.67 -22.85 -76.32
CA ALA A 59 -12.67 -22.50 -77.32
C ALA A 59 -13.95 -22.10 -76.52
N ARG A 60 -14.81 -21.25 -77.14
CA ARG A 60 -16.29 -21.27 -77.07
C ARG A 60 -16.98 -21.13 -75.69
N SER A 61 -17.67 -20.02 -75.44
CA SER A 61 -19.09 -19.75 -75.82
C SER A 61 -20.11 -20.39 -74.86
N LEU A 62 -20.95 -19.53 -74.24
CA LEU A 62 -22.44 -19.55 -74.21
C LEU A 62 -22.87 -18.55 -73.09
N VAL A 63 -23.40 -17.34 -73.37
CA VAL A 63 -24.81 -17.00 -73.76
C VAL A 63 -25.78 -17.30 -72.60
N ARG A 64 -26.69 -16.44 -72.11
CA ARG A 64 -27.15 -15.04 -72.33
C ARG A 64 -28.29 -14.76 -71.31
N GLN A 65 -28.74 -13.49 -71.30
CA GLN A 65 -30.07 -12.93 -70.91
C GLN A 65 -30.17 -12.47 -69.45
N ASP A 66 -30.02 -11.17 -69.14
CA ASP A 66 -30.86 -9.99 -69.44
C ASP A 66 -32.28 -10.08 -68.86
N ASP A 67 -32.60 -9.19 -67.91
CA ASP A 67 -33.62 -8.16 -68.11
C ASP A 67 -33.65 -7.14 -66.94
N ARG A 68 -33.71 -5.84 -67.29
CA ARG A 68 -34.16 -4.73 -66.42
C ARG A 68 -35.42 -4.13 -67.08
N PRO A 69 -36.32 -3.46 -66.33
CA PRO A 69 -36.31 -1.99 -66.43
C PRO A 69 -36.81 -1.18 -65.19
N GLY A 70 -36.22 0.01 -65.01
CA GLY A 70 -36.78 1.35 -64.71
C GLY A 70 -37.92 1.64 -63.71
N HIS A 71 -37.56 2.50 -62.73
CA HIS A 71 -38.26 3.69 -62.16
C HIS A 71 -39.55 3.64 -61.30
N ASP A 72 -39.35 3.86 -59.99
CA ASP A 72 -39.74 5.00 -59.12
C ASP A 72 -41.19 5.31 -58.65
N LEU A 73 -41.25 5.73 -57.36
CA LEU A 73 -42.25 6.48 -56.56
C LEU A 73 -43.31 5.78 -55.65
N THR A 74 -43.18 6.08 -54.33
CA THR A 74 -44.21 6.38 -53.29
C THR A 74 -45.08 5.20 -52.75
N GLU A 75 -45.42 4.96 -51.47
CA GLU A 75 -45.63 5.72 -50.20
C GLU A 75 -45.44 4.78 -48.96
N VAL A 76 -44.82 5.19 -47.82
CA VAL A 76 -45.40 5.61 -46.47
C VAL A 76 -45.85 4.41 -45.57
N VAL A 77 -45.56 4.19 -44.27
CA VAL A 77 -45.32 4.97 -43.00
C VAL A 77 -44.61 4.04 -41.94
N PRO A 78 -44.33 4.37 -40.63
CA PRO A 78 -43.57 5.45 -39.95
C PRO A 78 -42.39 4.98 -39.05
N ARG A 79 -41.49 5.91 -38.71
CA ARG A 79 -40.60 5.88 -37.52
C ARG A 79 -41.18 6.74 -36.39
N MET A 80 -40.96 6.34 -35.14
CA MET A 80 -41.37 7.05 -33.92
C MET A 80 -40.16 7.78 -33.31
N ASP A 81 -40.25 9.10 -33.19
CA ASP A 81 -39.28 10.00 -32.53
C ASP A 81 -39.69 10.30 -31.07
N ARG A 82 -38.71 10.70 -30.24
CA ARG A 82 -38.90 11.36 -28.93
C ARG A 82 -38.06 12.65 -28.82
N PRO A 83 -38.47 13.61 -27.96
CA PRO A 83 -38.40 15.06 -28.22
C PRO A 83 -37.21 15.82 -27.58
N PRO A 84 -37.02 17.12 -27.89
CA PRO A 84 -35.89 17.95 -27.44
C PRO A 84 -36.24 18.83 -26.23
N VAL A 85 -35.23 19.31 -25.48
CA VAL A 85 -35.39 20.35 -24.45
C VAL A 85 -34.27 21.39 -24.56
N ALA A 86 -34.66 22.66 -24.35
CA ALA A 86 -33.93 23.90 -24.60
C ALA A 86 -33.27 24.52 -23.34
N ASP A 87 -32.39 25.50 -23.59
CA ASP A 87 -31.63 26.39 -22.68
C ASP A 87 -32.46 27.16 -21.63
N ALA A 88 -31.87 27.41 -20.44
CA ALA A 88 -31.76 28.75 -19.81
C ALA A 88 -31.10 28.78 -18.39
N SER A 89 -30.12 29.69 -18.25
CA SER A 89 -29.80 30.57 -17.09
C SER A 89 -29.19 30.06 -15.75
N LEU A 90 -28.18 30.84 -15.32
CA LEU A 90 -27.37 30.84 -14.08
C LEU A 90 -28.14 31.12 -12.76
N ALA A 91 -27.77 30.41 -11.67
CA ALA A 91 -27.70 30.95 -10.29
C ALA A 91 -26.96 30.00 -9.28
N THR A 92 -25.72 30.34 -8.93
CA THR A 92 -25.09 30.53 -7.57
C THR A 92 -25.20 29.54 -6.36
N ILE A 93 -24.00 28.99 -5.96
CA ILE A 93 -23.34 28.69 -4.62
C ILE A 93 -23.80 27.49 -3.69
N PRO A 94 -22.98 26.95 -2.73
CA PRO A 94 -21.83 26.00 -2.81
C PRO A 94 -22.02 24.68 -2.01
N LEU A 95 -21.14 23.67 -2.18
CA LEU A 95 -20.71 22.62 -1.19
C LEU A 95 -19.57 21.78 -1.81
N HIS A 96 -18.31 21.95 -1.40
CA HIS A 96 -17.54 21.20 -0.38
C HIS A 96 -17.22 19.71 -0.67
N ALA A 97 -15.99 19.52 -1.18
CA ALA A 97 -14.98 18.49 -0.91
C ALA A 97 -15.39 17.02 -0.66
N GLY A 98 -15.13 16.18 -1.67
CA GLY A 98 -15.03 14.72 -1.55
C GLY A 98 -14.68 14.09 -2.91
N SER A 99 -13.55 13.38 -2.99
CA SER A 99 -13.00 12.67 -4.17
C SER A 99 -12.48 13.56 -5.32
N THR A 100 -11.17 13.78 -5.37
CA THR A 100 -10.50 14.20 -6.62
C THR A 100 -10.31 12.99 -7.53
N GLN A 101 -11.39 12.52 -8.14
CA GLN A 101 -11.26 11.98 -9.49
C GLN A 101 -10.99 13.17 -10.41
N LEU A 102 -9.74 13.33 -10.83
CA LEU A 102 -9.41 14.21 -11.96
C LEU A 102 -10.07 13.63 -13.21
N HIS A 103 -11.31 14.05 -13.47
CA HIS A 103 -11.95 13.89 -14.76
C HIS A 103 -11.11 14.63 -15.81
N VAL A 104 -10.21 13.92 -16.49
CA VAL A 104 -9.66 14.35 -17.78
C VAL A 104 -10.70 14.03 -18.86
N GLY A 105 -11.87 14.65 -18.74
CA GLY A 105 -12.89 14.74 -19.76
C GLY A 105 -12.75 16.07 -20.49
N SER A 106 -12.64 16.00 -21.81
CA SER A 106 -12.36 17.10 -22.76
C SER A 106 -10.90 17.60 -22.79
N SER A 107 -10.36 17.67 -24.00
CA SER A 107 -9.08 18.32 -24.29
C SER A 107 -9.02 19.67 -23.55
N PRO A 108 -8.09 19.89 -22.60
CA PRO A 108 -7.92 21.21 -22.03
C PRO A 108 -7.43 22.10 -23.16
N SER A 109 -8.12 23.24 -23.33
CA SER A 109 -7.89 24.28 -24.33
C SER A 109 -6.45 24.32 -24.79
N SER A 110 -6.18 23.80 -25.99
CA SER A 110 -4.92 24.08 -26.67
C SER A 110 -4.89 25.58 -26.86
N THR A 111 -4.12 26.30 -26.05
CA THR A 111 -3.75 27.66 -26.38
C THR A 111 -2.99 27.55 -27.69
N ILE A 112 -3.68 27.88 -28.79
CA ILE A 112 -3.15 27.77 -30.15
C ILE A 112 -1.86 28.59 -30.15
N ILE A 113 -0.71 27.91 -30.21
CA ILE A 113 0.57 28.57 -30.42
C ILE A 113 0.41 29.30 -31.76
N PRO A 114 0.54 30.64 -31.80
CA PRO A 114 0.37 31.40 -33.04
C PRO A 114 1.29 30.82 -34.11
N THR A 115 0.74 30.53 -35.29
CA THR A 115 1.44 29.92 -36.45
C THR A 115 2.53 30.81 -37.06
N THR A 116 2.88 31.90 -36.38
CA THR A 116 3.86 32.92 -36.77
C THR A 116 5.11 32.92 -35.89
N LEU A 117 5.19 32.06 -34.86
CA LEU A 117 6.36 31.97 -33.98
C LEU A 117 7.45 31.08 -34.59
N SER A 118 8.71 31.48 -34.45
CA SER A 118 9.84 30.60 -34.76
C SER A 118 9.90 29.42 -33.78
N ILE A 119 10.56 28.32 -34.15
CA ILE A 119 10.66 27.12 -33.30
C ILE A 119 11.28 27.47 -31.93
N ASN A 120 12.28 28.36 -31.90
CA ASN A 120 12.88 28.87 -30.68
C ASN A 120 11.88 29.62 -29.78
N GLN A 121 11.00 30.43 -30.37
CA GLN A 121 9.97 31.16 -29.62
C GLN A 121 8.90 30.20 -29.08
N ALA A 122 8.46 29.21 -29.87
CA ALA A 122 7.51 28.20 -29.42
C ALA A 122 8.10 27.34 -28.29
N ALA A 123 9.35 26.90 -28.42
CA ALA A 123 10.06 26.15 -27.39
C ALA A 123 10.22 26.96 -26.09
N HIS A 124 10.53 28.26 -26.19
CA HIS A 124 10.58 29.15 -25.03
C HIS A 124 9.23 29.25 -24.30
N VAL A 125 8.12 29.34 -25.03
CA VAL A 125 6.77 29.39 -24.44
C VAL A 125 6.46 28.11 -23.66
N ILE A 126 6.80 26.93 -24.21
CA ILE A 126 6.59 25.65 -23.52
C ILE A 126 7.43 25.58 -22.23
N ARG A 127 8.70 25.97 -22.29
CA ARG A 127 9.59 26.01 -21.10
C ARG A 127 9.08 26.95 -20.03
N ALA A 128 8.74 28.19 -20.39
CA ALA A 128 8.23 29.19 -19.46
C ALA A 128 6.92 28.75 -18.79
N ARG A 129 6.05 28.07 -19.53
CA ARG A 129 4.80 27.50 -18.99
C ARG A 129 5.08 26.40 -17.97
N LEU A 130 6.01 25.49 -18.27
CA LEU A 130 6.41 24.43 -17.34
C LEU A 130 6.96 25.03 -16.04
N ILE A 131 7.89 25.98 -16.12
CA ILE A 131 8.48 26.67 -14.97
C ILE A 131 7.39 27.34 -14.13
N SER A 132 6.55 28.17 -14.75
CA SER A 132 5.48 28.88 -14.03
C SER A 132 4.47 27.93 -13.39
N SER A 133 4.14 26.80 -14.03
CA SER A 133 3.22 25.81 -13.47
C SER A 133 3.82 25.08 -12.28
N LEU A 134 5.11 24.76 -12.33
CA LEU A 134 5.84 24.13 -11.23
C LEU A 134 6.02 25.08 -10.05
N ASP A 135 6.41 26.34 -10.29
CA ASP A 135 6.55 27.35 -9.24
C ASP A 135 5.24 27.57 -8.47
N THR A 136 4.10 27.45 -9.17
CA THR A 136 2.77 27.59 -8.55
C THR A 136 2.40 26.38 -7.69
N LEU A 137 2.79 25.17 -8.10
CA LEU A 137 2.39 23.93 -7.43
C LEU A 137 3.37 23.48 -6.35
N LEU A 138 4.65 23.82 -6.48
CA LEU A 138 5.73 23.45 -5.57
C LEU A 138 6.55 24.70 -5.19
N PRO A 139 5.98 25.61 -4.38
CA PRO A 139 6.68 26.82 -3.98
C PRO A 139 7.93 26.47 -3.16
N GLY A 140 9.10 26.93 -3.63
CA GLY A 140 10.39 26.70 -2.96
C GLY A 140 11.28 25.64 -3.58
N PHE A 141 10.84 24.93 -4.63
CA PHE A 141 11.68 24.00 -5.40
C PHE A 141 11.94 24.55 -6.81
N SER A 142 13.20 24.57 -7.22
CA SER A 142 13.56 24.93 -8.60
C SER A 142 13.29 23.78 -9.57
N LEU A 143 13.04 24.09 -10.84
CA LEU A 143 12.94 23.07 -11.90
C LEU A 143 14.19 22.18 -11.95
N GLU A 144 15.37 22.73 -11.69
CA GLU A 144 16.63 21.98 -11.69
C GLU A 144 16.66 20.90 -10.59
N GLU A 145 16.28 21.27 -9.36
CA GLU A 145 16.22 20.33 -8.23
C GLU A 145 15.19 19.22 -8.47
N VAL A 146 14.02 19.57 -9.02
CA VAL A 146 12.98 18.58 -9.35
C VAL A 146 13.49 17.61 -10.42
N LEU A 147 14.12 18.11 -11.48
CA LEU A 147 14.67 17.25 -12.54
C LEU A 147 15.83 16.38 -12.03
N ASP A 148 16.75 16.91 -11.23
CA ASP A 148 17.88 16.14 -10.70
C ASP A 148 17.46 15.03 -9.74
N ASN A 149 16.45 15.30 -8.91
CA ASN A 149 15.84 14.28 -8.04
C ASN A 149 15.17 13.17 -8.88
N LEU A 150 14.34 13.54 -9.85
CA LEU A 150 13.68 12.57 -10.74
C LEU A 150 14.66 11.76 -11.58
N ILE A 151 15.79 12.35 -12.00
CA ILE A 151 16.88 11.61 -12.66
C ILE A 151 17.51 10.62 -11.69
N SER A 152 17.75 10.98 -10.44
CA SER A 152 18.32 10.07 -9.44
C SER A 152 17.39 8.88 -9.18
N ILE A 153 16.09 9.15 -9.04
CA ILE A 153 15.04 8.13 -8.95
C ILE A 153 15.01 7.25 -10.21
N HIS A 154 15.08 7.85 -11.40
CA HIS A 154 15.15 7.11 -12.67
C HIS A 154 16.36 6.15 -12.69
N MET A 155 17.54 6.63 -12.32
CA MET A 155 18.77 5.84 -12.33
C MET A 155 18.73 4.66 -11.36
N GLN A 156 18.02 4.78 -10.24
CA GLN A 156 17.91 3.72 -9.25
C GLN A 156 16.80 2.70 -9.58
N TYR A 157 15.64 3.14 -10.04
CA TYR A 157 14.46 2.26 -10.16
C TYR A 157 14.14 1.86 -11.60
N VAL A 158 14.29 2.77 -12.57
CA VAL A 158 13.88 2.56 -13.98
C VAL A 158 15.03 2.11 -14.88
N PHE A 159 16.19 2.75 -14.74
CA PHE A 159 17.38 2.46 -15.53
C PHE A 159 17.81 0.99 -15.49
N PRO A 160 17.74 0.26 -14.35
CA PRO A 160 18.08 -1.16 -14.31
C PRO A 160 17.30 -2.02 -15.32
N SER A 161 16.07 -1.64 -15.68
CA SER A 161 15.25 -2.36 -16.66
C SER A 161 15.42 -1.83 -18.10
N ALA A 162 15.82 -0.57 -18.26
CA ALA A 162 15.94 0.09 -19.57
C ALA A 162 17.17 1.02 -19.65
N PRO A 163 18.40 0.47 -19.69
CA PRO A 163 19.64 1.25 -19.71
C PRO A 163 19.90 1.85 -21.09
N MET A 164 19.19 2.94 -21.41
CA MET A 164 19.16 3.59 -22.73
C MET A 164 19.81 4.98 -22.78
N HIS A 165 20.44 5.43 -21.68
CA HIS A 165 21.10 6.74 -21.58
C HIS A 165 22.38 6.62 -20.77
N SER A 166 23.28 7.60 -20.90
CA SER A 166 24.35 7.80 -19.94
C SER A 166 23.87 8.75 -18.84
N GLU A 167 24.16 8.41 -17.58
CA GLU A 167 23.86 9.26 -16.42
C GLU A 167 24.54 10.63 -16.55
N THR A 168 25.82 10.65 -16.95
CA THR A 168 26.59 11.88 -17.13
C THR A 168 25.98 12.78 -18.21
N LEU A 169 25.59 12.20 -19.35
CA LEU A 169 24.95 12.95 -20.44
C LEU A 169 23.55 13.43 -20.05
N LEU A 170 22.78 12.63 -19.31
CA LEU A 170 21.44 13.02 -18.88
C LEU A 170 21.47 14.17 -17.89
N ARG A 171 22.42 14.14 -16.94
CA ARG A 171 22.63 15.22 -15.95
C ARG A 171 23.22 16.48 -16.57
N SER A 172 24.19 16.39 -17.48
CA SER A 172 24.71 17.60 -18.15
C SER A 172 23.66 18.29 -19.03
N ASN A 173 22.69 17.53 -19.53
CA ASN A 173 21.59 18.01 -20.35
C ASN A 173 20.50 18.76 -19.57
N THR A 174 20.43 18.69 -18.24
CA THR A 174 19.43 19.43 -17.44
C THR A 174 19.67 20.93 -17.52
N SER A 175 20.91 21.39 -17.32
CA SER A 175 21.28 22.80 -17.41
C SER A 175 21.05 23.35 -18.83
N LEU A 176 21.30 22.54 -19.86
CA LEU A 176 21.00 22.86 -21.27
C LEU A 176 19.48 22.94 -21.55
N ALA A 177 18.70 22.05 -20.94
CA ALA A 177 17.24 22.04 -21.06
C ALA A 177 16.59 23.29 -20.41
N ILE A 178 17.15 23.76 -19.29
CA ILE A 178 16.68 24.92 -18.53
C ILE A 178 17.05 26.23 -19.22
N CYS A 179 18.31 26.39 -19.64
CA CYS A 179 18.83 27.71 -19.97
C CYS A 179 18.38 28.24 -21.34
N GLY A 180 18.04 27.39 -22.32
CA GLY A 180 17.43 27.75 -23.62
C GLY A 180 18.27 28.63 -24.58
N ALA A 181 19.04 29.59 -24.08
CA ALA A 181 19.86 30.57 -24.80
C ALA A 181 21.37 30.29 -24.70
N CYS A 182 21.82 29.45 -23.74
CA CYS A 182 23.24 29.11 -23.55
C CYS A 182 23.73 27.89 -24.35
N ALA A 183 22.91 27.31 -25.23
CA ALA A 183 23.34 26.19 -26.08
C ALA A 183 24.61 26.51 -26.91
N VAL A 184 24.85 27.81 -27.19
CA VAL A 184 26.02 28.30 -27.93
C VAL A 184 27.28 28.45 -27.05
N GLN A 185 27.15 28.55 -25.72
CA GLN A 185 28.27 28.81 -24.80
C GLN A 185 28.59 27.65 -23.84
N CYS A 186 27.65 26.74 -23.59
CA CYS A 186 27.80 25.67 -22.59
C CYS A 186 27.99 24.26 -23.17
N ALA A 187 28.19 24.11 -24.48
CA ALA A 187 28.50 22.83 -25.13
C ALA A 187 29.95 22.81 -25.66
N PRO A 188 30.95 22.35 -24.89
CA PRO A 188 32.32 22.25 -25.37
C PRO A 188 32.50 21.19 -26.47
N THR A 189 31.54 20.27 -26.62
CA THR A 189 31.63 19.10 -27.50
C THR A 189 30.92 19.25 -28.85
N LEU A 190 30.20 20.35 -29.10
CA LEU A 190 29.57 20.61 -30.41
C LEU A 190 30.40 21.55 -31.30
N GLN A 191 31.62 21.91 -30.89
CA GLN A 191 32.45 22.91 -31.56
C GLN A 191 33.24 22.42 -32.79
N GLU A 192 33.09 21.16 -33.21
CA GLU A 192 33.74 20.64 -34.41
C GLU A 192 32.74 20.12 -35.45
N SER A 193 31.78 20.95 -35.87
CA SER A 193 31.34 20.92 -37.27
C SER A 193 30.63 22.22 -37.64
N SER A 194 30.95 22.73 -38.82
CA SER A 194 30.40 23.93 -39.40
C SER A 194 28.93 23.76 -39.81
N HIS A 195 27.95 23.97 -38.93
CA HIS A 195 26.53 23.87 -39.33
C HIS A 195 25.57 24.88 -38.67
N ASN A 196 24.44 25.11 -39.36
CA ASN A 196 23.43 26.17 -39.23
C ASN A 196 22.87 26.39 -37.80
N GLU A 197 22.47 27.64 -37.48
CA GLU A 197 21.72 28.00 -36.26
C GLU A 197 20.46 27.13 -36.02
N GLU A 198 19.86 26.62 -37.10
CA GLU A 198 18.68 25.76 -37.09
C GLU A 198 18.96 24.37 -36.50
N GLU A 199 20.12 23.76 -36.78
CA GLU A 199 20.49 22.45 -36.21
C GLU A 199 20.78 22.53 -34.71
N THR A 200 21.44 23.61 -34.28
CA THR A 200 21.72 23.86 -32.85
C THR A 200 20.41 24.08 -32.07
N SER A 201 19.43 24.76 -32.69
CA SER A 201 18.08 24.92 -32.15
C SER A 201 17.37 23.57 -32.01
N MET A 202 17.39 22.73 -33.04
CA MET A 202 16.74 21.40 -33.00
C MET A 202 17.36 20.50 -31.92
N ALA A 203 18.68 20.53 -31.76
CA ALA A 203 19.38 19.76 -30.74
C ALA A 203 18.92 20.14 -29.31
N SER A 204 18.75 21.44 -29.03
CA SER A 204 18.25 21.93 -27.73
C SER A 204 16.80 21.49 -27.45
N VAL A 205 15.95 21.50 -28.47
CA VAL A 205 14.56 21.03 -28.39
C VAL A 205 14.52 19.52 -28.11
N GLY A 206 15.35 18.74 -28.79
CA GLY A 206 15.47 17.30 -28.56
C GLY A 206 15.97 16.95 -27.16
N VAL A 207 16.98 17.66 -26.65
CA VAL A 207 17.51 17.49 -25.28
C VAL A 207 16.43 17.74 -24.23
N PHE A 208 15.70 18.86 -24.34
CA PHE A 208 14.60 19.15 -23.42
C PHE A 208 13.50 18.08 -23.46
N THR A 209 13.15 17.64 -24.67
CA THR A 209 12.13 16.60 -24.89
C THR A 209 12.52 15.29 -24.20
N LEU A 210 13.80 14.90 -24.30
CA LEU A 210 14.33 13.71 -23.65
C LEU A 210 14.30 13.82 -22.12
N VAL A 211 14.87 14.87 -21.55
CA VAL A 211 14.96 15.06 -20.09
C VAL A 211 13.56 15.05 -19.47
N THR A 212 12.62 15.79 -20.06
CA THR A 212 11.24 15.84 -19.59
C THR A 212 10.50 14.52 -19.77
N ALA A 213 10.74 13.76 -20.85
CA ALA A 213 10.16 12.42 -21.02
C ALA A 213 10.64 11.43 -19.96
N VAL A 214 11.95 11.41 -19.67
CA VAL A 214 12.56 10.53 -18.66
C VAL A 214 12.02 10.86 -17.26
N CYS A 215 12.02 12.14 -16.90
CA CYS A 215 11.54 12.60 -15.59
C CYS A 215 10.03 12.38 -15.42
N ALA A 216 9.24 12.58 -16.48
CA ALA A 216 7.80 12.27 -16.46
C ALA A 216 7.57 10.77 -16.21
N ALA A 217 8.31 9.89 -16.90
CA ALA A 217 8.19 8.46 -16.70
C ALA A 217 8.58 8.04 -15.28
N ALA A 218 9.67 8.59 -14.72
CA ALA A 218 10.05 8.35 -13.33
C ALA A 218 8.95 8.78 -12.35
N ALA A 219 8.39 9.99 -12.54
CA ALA A 219 7.33 10.53 -11.69
C ALA A 219 6.00 9.75 -11.81
N PHE A 220 5.70 9.13 -12.96
CA PHE A 220 4.51 8.30 -13.14
C PHE A 220 4.66 6.87 -12.60
N LEU A 221 5.87 6.30 -12.67
CA LEU A 221 6.09 4.88 -12.35
C LEU A 221 6.43 4.65 -10.88
N VAL A 222 6.93 5.68 -10.18
CA VAL A 222 7.40 5.53 -8.80
C VAL A 222 6.27 5.80 -7.80
N PRO A 223 6.14 4.99 -6.74
CA PRO A 223 5.08 5.17 -5.74
C PRO A 223 5.15 6.50 -4.99
N GLU A 224 3.99 6.99 -4.52
CA GLU A 224 3.89 8.23 -3.74
C GLU A 224 4.70 8.19 -2.44
N SER A 225 4.99 7.01 -1.91
CA SER A 225 5.87 6.84 -0.74
C SER A 225 7.32 7.26 -1.01
N LEU A 226 7.80 7.17 -2.26
CA LEU A 226 9.15 7.58 -2.65
C LEU A 226 9.18 9.00 -3.23
N PHE A 227 8.11 9.41 -3.92
CA PHE A 227 8.00 10.75 -4.48
C PHE A 227 6.55 11.27 -4.39
N PRO A 228 6.16 11.86 -3.24
CA PRO A 228 4.78 12.31 -3.00
C PRO A 228 4.26 13.34 -4.01
N GLN A 229 5.16 14.12 -4.61
CA GLN A 229 4.83 15.15 -5.59
C GLN A 229 4.59 14.58 -7.00
N GLY A 230 4.81 13.28 -7.21
CA GLY A 230 4.71 12.58 -8.50
C GLY A 230 3.43 12.87 -9.28
N PRO A 231 2.22 12.67 -8.70
CA PRO A 231 0.96 12.89 -9.40
C PRO A 231 0.76 14.32 -9.91
N LEU A 232 1.36 15.31 -9.26
CA LEU A 232 1.26 16.73 -9.65
C LEU A 232 2.27 17.07 -10.76
N VAL A 233 3.49 16.54 -10.65
CA VAL A 233 4.62 16.89 -11.54
C VAL A 233 4.60 16.08 -12.85
N ALA A 234 4.24 14.79 -12.79
CA ALA A 234 4.32 13.88 -13.93
C ALA A 234 3.49 14.34 -15.15
N PRO A 235 2.22 14.80 -14.99
CA PRO A 235 1.44 15.28 -16.12
C PRO A 235 2.02 16.53 -16.79
N LEU A 236 2.64 17.43 -16.01
CA LEU A 236 3.24 18.67 -16.51
C LEU A 236 4.47 18.37 -17.36
N LEU A 237 5.36 17.53 -16.86
CA LEU A 237 6.57 17.10 -17.56
C LEU A 237 6.21 16.33 -18.84
N PHE A 238 5.24 15.42 -18.76
CA PHE A 238 4.77 14.67 -19.93
C PHE A 238 4.17 15.59 -20.99
N HIS A 239 3.35 16.57 -20.58
CA HIS A 239 2.77 17.54 -21.51
C HIS A 239 3.84 18.40 -22.18
N ALA A 240 4.81 18.92 -21.41
CA ALA A 240 5.92 19.71 -21.94
C ALA A 240 6.77 18.89 -22.93
N SER A 241 7.08 17.62 -22.60
CA SER A 241 7.78 16.71 -23.51
C SER A 241 6.98 16.50 -24.81
N TRP A 242 5.67 16.24 -24.71
CA TRP A 242 4.82 15.97 -25.86
C TRP A 242 4.64 17.20 -26.77
N GLU A 243 4.48 18.39 -26.21
CA GLU A 243 4.42 19.64 -26.97
C GLU A 243 5.76 19.94 -27.65
N MET A 244 6.88 19.72 -26.94
CA MET A 244 8.22 19.95 -27.48
C MET A 244 8.53 18.99 -28.64
N MET A 245 8.14 17.70 -28.52
CA MET A 245 8.27 16.71 -29.60
C MET A 245 7.60 17.16 -30.90
N LYS A 246 6.41 17.77 -30.83
CA LYS A 246 5.69 18.26 -32.02
C LYS A 246 6.41 19.39 -32.75
N LEU A 247 7.30 20.13 -32.10
CA LEU A 247 8.02 21.23 -32.73
C LEU A 247 9.14 20.76 -33.66
N TYR A 248 9.73 19.58 -33.40
CA TYR A 248 10.84 19.05 -34.18
C TYR A 248 10.59 17.63 -34.73
N GLU A 249 9.35 17.14 -34.66
CA GLU A 249 8.97 15.79 -35.12
C GLU A 249 9.42 15.54 -36.57
N ASP A 250 9.18 16.47 -37.48
CA ASP A 250 9.59 16.32 -38.89
C ASP A 250 11.13 16.20 -39.01
N TYR A 251 11.89 16.99 -38.24
CA TYR A 251 13.36 16.93 -38.22
C TYR A 251 13.86 15.62 -37.63
N ASP A 252 13.28 15.15 -36.53
CA ASP A 252 13.66 13.90 -35.88
C ASP A 252 13.33 12.66 -36.73
N LEU A 253 12.28 12.71 -37.55
CA LEU A 253 11.98 11.66 -38.53
C LEU A 253 12.97 11.66 -39.71
N GLU A 254 13.47 12.83 -40.11
CA GLU A 254 14.48 12.95 -41.19
C GLU A 254 15.90 12.63 -40.70
N HIS A 255 16.19 12.90 -39.42
CA HIS A 255 17.50 12.74 -38.78
C HIS A 255 17.39 11.96 -37.45
N PRO A 256 16.95 10.69 -37.46
CA PRO A 256 16.78 9.91 -36.24
C PRO A 256 18.11 9.62 -35.54
N ASP A 257 18.08 9.62 -34.21
CA ASP A 257 19.23 9.34 -33.36
C ASP A 257 18.85 8.46 -32.15
N PRO A 258 19.80 8.08 -31.26
CA PRO A 258 19.47 7.27 -30.09
C PRO A 258 18.43 7.91 -29.15
N ARG A 259 18.41 9.24 -29.03
CA ARG A 259 17.45 9.99 -28.19
C ARG A 259 16.04 9.85 -28.75
N SER A 260 15.90 9.80 -30.07
CA SER A 260 14.62 9.56 -30.74
C SER A 260 13.95 8.29 -30.21
N LEU A 261 14.69 7.18 -30.05
CA LEU A 261 14.16 5.91 -29.53
C LEU A 261 13.69 6.02 -28.08
N SER A 262 14.51 6.67 -27.26
CA SER A 262 14.27 6.86 -25.84
C SER A 262 13.06 7.70 -25.52
N ILE A 263 12.87 8.80 -26.27
CA ILE A 263 11.71 9.66 -26.14
C ILE A 263 10.44 8.85 -26.38
N ARG A 264 10.38 8.04 -27.46
CA ARG A 264 9.20 7.19 -27.74
C ARG A 264 8.97 6.14 -26.65
N LEU A 265 10.02 5.52 -26.12
CA LEU A 265 9.86 4.53 -25.04
C LEU A 265 9.24 5.15 -23.78
N PHE A 266 9.79 6.27 -23.30
CA PHE A 266 9.32 6.88 -22.06
C PHE A 266 7.98 7.60 -22.21
N GLN A 267 7.72 8.26 -23.36
CA GLN A 267 6.39 8.79 -23.65
C GLN A 267 5.34 7.67 -23.78
N SER A 268 5.71 6.53 -24.37
CA SER A 268 4.85 5.34 -24.39
C SER A 268 4.58 4.83 -22.98
N SER A 269 5.59 4.80 -22.12
CA SER A 269 5.45 4.38 -20.71
C SER A 269 4.52 5.33 -19.92
N CYS A 270 4.66 6.64 -20.10
CA CYS A 270 3.75 7.63 -19.52
C CYS A 270 2.30 7.42 -19.99
N LEU A 271 2.09 7.18 -21.29
CA LEU A 271 0.77 6.91 -21.85
C LEU A 271 0.14 5.64 -21.27
N ARG A 272 0.95 4.61 -20.93
CA ARG A 272 0.44 3.42 -20.22
C ARG A 272 0.03 3.76 -18.80
N ALA A 273 0.84 4.52 -18.07
CA ALA A 273 0.55 4.92 -16.69
C ALA A 273 -0.79 5.68 -16.58
N ILE A 274 -1.15 6.48 -17.59
CA ILE A 274 -2.46 7.16 -17.64
C ILE A 274 -3.56 6.37 -18.38
N SER A 275 -3.44 5.04 -18.45
CA SER A 275 -4.43 4.12 -19.04
C SER A 275 -4.76 4.36 -20.53
N LYS A 276 -3.84 4.95 -21.32
CA LYS A 276 -3.99 5.17 -22.77
C LYS A 276 -3.23 4.14 -23.58
N ALA A 277 -3.51 2.85 -23.34
CA ALA A 277 -2.79 1.71 -23.93
C ALA A 277 -2.67 1.76 -25.46
N ARG A 278 -3.75 2.10 -26.18
CA ARG A 278 -3.73 2.21 -27.66
C ARG A 278 -2.77 3.29 -28.16
N SER A 279 -2.75 4.44 -27.49
CA SER A 279 -1.87 5.56 -27.85
C SER A 279 -0.42 5.25 -27.51
N SER A 280 -0.17 4.62 -26.35
CA SER A 280 1.15 4.10 -25.98
C SER A 280 1.71 3.20 -27.07
N TRP A 281 0.90 2.25 -27.57
CA TRP A 281 1.31 1.35 -28.62
C TRP A 281 1.68 2.10 -29.91
N HIS A 282 0.89 3.10 -30.30
CA HIS A 282 1.20 3.90 -31.48
C HIS A 282 2.57 4.57 -31.40
N VAL A 283 2.90 5.16 -30.25
CA VAL A 283 4.20 5.80 -30.00
C VAL A 283 5.33 4.76 -30.00
N LEU A 284 5.11 3.60 -29.39
CA LEU A 284 6.09 2.51 -29.40
C LEU A 284 6.33 1.98 -30.83
N CYS A 285 5.30 1.88 -31.67
CA CYS A 285 5.44 1.53 -33.08
C CYS A 285 6.23 2.56 -33.88
N GLN A 286 6.10 3.86 -33.58
CA GLN A 286 6.94 4.88 -34.20
C GLN A 286 8.41 4.67 -33.81
N GLY A 287 8.70 4.48 -32.52
CA GLY A 287 10.06 4.17 -32.05
C GLY A 287 10.62 2.91 -32.70
N HIS A 288 9.76 1.92 -32.94
CA HIS A 288 10.12 0.70 -33.63
C HIS A 288 10.51 0.91 -35.11
N LEU A 289 9.75 1.71 -35.86
CA LEU A 289 10.11 2.06 -37.24
C LEU A 289 11.43 2.84 -37.29
N LEU A 290 11.62 3.79 -36.37
CA LEU A 290 12.89 4.53 -36.27
C LEU A 290 14.07 3.62 -35.91
N ALA A 291 13.84 2.62 -35.06
CA ALA A 291 14.85 1.63 -34.73
C ALA A 291 15.25 0.78 -35.95
N GLN A 292 14.35 0.59 -36.93
CA GLN A 292 14.67 -0.04 -38.21
C GLN A 292 15.48 0.88 -39.12
N ASP A 293 15.05 2.14 -39.24
CA ASP A 293 15.72 3.14 -40.08
C ASP A 293 17.14 3.45 -39.61
N LEU A 294 17.39 3.38 -38.29
CA LEU A 294 18.73 3.55 -37.71
C LEU A 294 19.72 2.41 -38.04
N GLY A 295 19.24 1.31 -38.62
CA GLY A 295 20.06 0.25 -39.21
C GLY A 295 21.12 -0.40 -38.31
N PRO A 296 20.86 -0.71 -37.01
CA PRO A 296 21.91 -1.12 -36.05
C PRO A 296 22.56 -2.48 -36.35
N PHE A 297 22.16 -3.13 -37.43
CA PHE A 297 22.65 -4.42 -37.87
C PHE A 297 23.83 -4.36 -38.84
N ASP A 298 24.09 -3.19 -39.40
CA ASP A 298 25.19 -2.99 -40.31
C ASP A 298 26.42 -2.49 -39.53
N LYS A 299 27.53 -3.24 -39.58
CA LYS A 299 28.79 -2.83 -38.92
C LYS A 299 29.29 -1.49 -39.48
N GLU A 300 29.00 -1.17 -40.74
CA GLU A 300 29.36 0.10 -41.37
C GLU A 300 28.56 1.27 -40.78
N SER A 301 27.26 1.08 -40.51
CA SER A 301 26.38 2.08 -39.88
C SER A 301 26.78 2.48 -38.46
N LEU A 302 27.44 1.60 -37.70
CA LEU A 302 27.92 1.87 -36.35
C LEU A 302 29.35 2.43 -36.33
N SER A 303 30.15 2.13 -37.34
CA SER A 303 31.56 2.56 -37.43
C SER A 303 31.75 4.06 -37.66
N THR A 304 30.68 4.76 -38.07
CA THR A 304 30.66 6.21 -38.35
C THR A 304 30.21 7.04 -37.15
N LEU A 305 29.85 6.42 -36.03
CA LEU A 305 29.36 7.07 -34.82
C LEU A 305 30.42 7.04 -33.71
N ASP A 306 30.34 8.01 -32.79
CA ASP A 306 31.12 7.96 -31.57
C ASP A 306 30.77 6.73 -30.71
N PRO A 307 31.73 6.14 -29.98
CA PRO A 307 31.49 4.92 -29.20
C PRO A 307 30.29 4.95 -28.23
N PRO A 308 30.01 6.05 -27.49
CA PRO A 308 28.81 6.14 -26.65
C PRO A 308 27.51 6.10 -27.46
N ASP A 309 27.46 6.79 -28.61
CA ASP A 309 26.25 6.86 -29.44
C ASP A 309 25.97 5.52 -30.14
N ALA A 310 27.02 4.81 -30.58
CA ALA A 310 26.90 3.46 -31.09
C ALA A 310 26.33 2.49 -30.02
N LEU A 311 26.80 2.61 -28.77
CA LEU A 311 26.32 1.82 -27.64
C LEU A 311 24.84 2.11 -27.32
N LEU A 312 24.46 3.39 -27.25
CA LEU A 312 23.08 3.82 -27.00
C LEU A 312 22.14 3.40 -28.12
N ARG A 313 22.54 3.55 -29.40
CA ARG A 313 21.76 3.11 -30.56
C ARG A 313 21.43 1.62 -30.47
N ARG A 314 22.45 0.78 -30.21
CA ARG A 314 22.27 -0.68 -30.10
C ARG A 314 21.37 -1.06 -28.93
N ARG A 315 21.51 -0.41 -27.78
CA ARG A 315 20.68 -0.66 -26.58
C ARG A 315 19.24 -0.22 -26.77
N GLY A 316 19.04 0.97 -27.33
CA GLY A 316 17.72 1.48 -27.67
C GLY A 316 16.98 0.54 -28.62
N PHE A 317 17.67 0.04 -29.65
CA PHE A 317 17.13 -0.97 -30.55
C PHE A 317 16.61 -2.21 -29.82
N TRP A 318 17.46 -2.85 -29.01
CA TRP A 318 17.09 -4.10 -28.32
C TRP A 318 15.97 -3.91 -27.29
N THR A 319 15.96 -2.77 -26.61
CA THR A 319 14.92 -2.43 -25.62
C THR A 319 13.56 -2.23 -26.30
N ILE A 320 13.52 -1.46 -27.40
CA ILE A 320 12.30 -1.25 -28.19
C ILE A 320 11.79 -2.57 -28.80
N LEU A 321 12.69 -3.41 -29.32
CA LEU A 321 12.32 -4.72 -29.86
C LEU A 321 11.74 -5.63 -28.77
N THR A 322 12.32 -5.64 -27.57
CA THR A 322 11.83 -6.41 -26.42
C THR A 322 10.42 -5.94 -26.00
N CYS A 323 10.19 -4.63 -25.96
CA CYS A 323 8.88 -4.06 -25.68
C CYS A 323 7.83 -4.39 -26.77
N SER A 324 8.24 -4.44 -28.04
CA SER A 324 7.37 -4.84 -29.15
C SER A 324 6.98 -6.32 -29.08
N ARG A 325 7.96 -7.18 -28.73
CA ARG A 325 7.73 -8.62 -28.49
C ARG A 325 6.79 -8.84 -27.31
N SER A 326 7.00 -8.15 -26.19
CA SER A 326 6.15 -8.30 -25.00
C SER A 326 4.71 -7.89 -25.28
N ALA A 327 4.48 -6.81 -26.03
CA ALA A 327 3.14 -6.40 -26.45
C ALA A 327 2.45 -7.43 -27.35
N THR A 328 3.19 -8.10 -28.24
CA THR A 328 2.63 -9.17 -29.10
C THR A 328 2.20 -10.39 -28.29
N VAL A 329 2.96 -10.72 -27.25
CA VAL A 329 2.67 -11.87 -26.38
C VAL A 329 1.50 -11.56 -25.44
N LEU A 330 1.49 -10.38 -24.81
CA LEU A 330 0.52 -10.04 -23.77
C LEU A 330 -0.83 -9.53 -24.31
N ALA A 331 -0.85 -8.76 -25.41
CA ALA A 331 -2.03 -8.01 -25.88
C ALA A 331 -2.53 -8.43 -27.27
N ASP A 332 -2.00 -9.54 -27.81
CA ASP A 332 -2.31 -10.07 -29.15
C ASP A 332 -2.22 -9.01 -30.28
N HIS A 333 -1.32 -8.04 -30.12
CA HIS A 333 -1.02 -7.07 -31.16
C HIS A 333 -0.13 -7.67 -32.25
N ALA A 334 -0.31 -7.26 -33.50
CA ALA A 334 0.51 -7.76 -34.60
C ALA A 334 1.97 -7.33 -34.41
N ALA A 335 2.86 -8.30 -34.22
CA ALA A 335 4.30 -8.07 -34.33
C ALA A 335 4.62 -7.59 -35.75
N ALA A 336 5.46 -6.56 -35.86
CA ALA A 336 6.16 -6.30 -37.10
C ALA A 336 7.03 -7.53 -37.43
N ARG A 337 6.95 -8.03 -38.67
CA ARG A 337 7.65 -9.24 -39.11
C ARG A 337 9.16 -8.98 -39.17
N TYR A 338 9.90 -9.42 -38.15
CA TYR A 338 11.36 -9.32 -38.10
C TYR A 338 12.11 -10.53 -38.67
N ARG A 339 11.41 -11.65 -38.89
CA ARG A 339 12.08 -12.92 -39.27
C ARG A 339 12.88 -12.77 -40.57
N GLU A 340 12.38 -11.98 -41.52
CA GLU A 340 12.99 -11.75 -42.84
C GLU A 340 14.29 -10.90 -42.79
N PHE A 341 14.58 -10.17 -41.70
CA PHE A 341 15.78 -9.33 -41.56
C PHE A 341 16.89 -9.94 -40.69
N LEU A 342 16.58 -10.98 -39.90
CA LEU A 342 17.51 -11.59 -38.94
C LEU A 342 18.22 -12.86 -39.48
N ASP A 343 17.81 -13.36 -40.66
CA ASP A 343 18.40 -14.54 -41.32
C ASP A 343 19.87 -14.33 -41.80
N GLY A 344 20.41 -13.12 -41.64
CA GLY A 344 21.77 -12.74 -42.03
C GLY A 344 22.88 -12.97 -40.99
N GLY A 345 22.63 -13.71 -39.89
CA GLY A 345 23.66 -14.06 -38.91
C GLY A 345 24.20 -12.84 -38.13
N PHE A 346 23.51 -12.44 -37.07
CA PHE A 346 23.89 -11.30 -36.25
C PHE A 346 24.71 -11.71 -35.02
N GLU A 347 25.89 -11.13 -34.79
CA GLU A 347 26.71 -11.39 -33.60
C GLU A 347 26.03 -10.83 -32.33
N PRO A 348 25.60 -11.68 -31.37
CA PRO A 348 24.90 -11.22 -30.17
C PRO A 348 25.81 -10.46 -29.19
N HIS A 349 27.13 -10.65 -29.29
CA HIS A 349 28.09 -10.20 -28.30
C HIS A 349 28.88 -9.00 -28.82
N PHE A 350 28.91 -7.93 -28.03
CA PHE A 350 30.02 -6.98 -28.09
C PHE A 350 31.18 -7.63 -27.31
N ILE A 351 32.06 -8.37 -27.99
CA ILE A 351 33.41 -8.65 -27.48
C ILE A 351 34.28 -7.55 -28.10
N GLY A 352 34.23 -6.35 -27.53
CA GLY A 352 34.97 -5.19 -28.01
C GLY A 352 35.43 -4.33 -26.83
N ASN A 353 36.74 -4.13 -26.72
CA ASN A 353 37.48 -3.51 -25.62
C ASN A 353 37.22 -2.00 -25.36
N GLU A 354 35.99 -1.50 -25.52
CA GLU A 354 35.70 -0.07 -25.31
C GLU A 354 35.07 0.22 -23.94
N LYS A 355 35.84 0.92 -23.10
CA LYS A 355 35.58 1.27 -21.69
C LYS A 355 34.58 2.43 -21.53
N VAL A 356 33.47 2.45 -22.26
CA VAL A 356 32.47 3.52 -22.10
C VAL A 356 31.40 3.09 -21.08
N SER A 357 31.43 3.72 -19.91
CA SER A 357 30.46 3.53 -18.83
C SER A 357 29.20 4.34 -19.07
N LEU A 358 28.03 3.73 -18.90
CA LEU A 358 26.76 4.47 -18.88
C LEU A 358 26.53 5.17 -17.54
N LEU A 359 27.05 4.60 -16.45
CA LEU A 359 26.94 5.17 -15.12
C LEU A 359 28.05 6.20 -14.86
N ASP A 360 27.76 7.17 -14.00
CA ASP A 360 28.78 8.13 -13.57
C ASP A 360 29.77 7.44 -12.61
N GLN A 361 30.97 7.14 -13.14
CA GLN A 361 32.05 6.48 -12.41
C GLN A 361 32.69 7.35 -11.33
N SER A 362 32.30 8.63 -11.17
CA SER A 362 32.70 9.43 -10.01
C SER A 362 31.95 9.04 -8.74
N LYS A 363 30.76 8.44 -8.86
CA LYS A 363 29.94 8.02 -7.73
C LYS A 363 30.41 6.69 -7.17
N ARG A 364 30.53 6.59 -5.84
CA ARG A 364 31.01 5.37 -5.17
C ARG A 364 30.15 4.15 -5.47
N HIS A 365 28.83 4.30 -5.46
CA HIS A 365 27.89 3.20 -5.70
C HIS A 365 27.85 2.71 -7.17
N ASN A 366 28.47 3.44 -8.10
CA ASN A 366 28.54 3.11 -9.53
C ASN A 366 29.84 2.40 -9.94
N GLN A 367 30.78 2.21 -9.00
CA GLN A 367 32.07 1.59 -9.29
C GLN A 367 31.91 0.16 -9.83
N PRO A 368 32.86 -0.33 -10.65
CA PRO A 368 32.84 -1.71 -11.13
C PRO A 368 32.85 -2.69 -9.94
N PRO A 369 32.09 -3.80 -9.99
CA PRO A 369 31.45 -4.39 -11.18
C PRO A 369 29.95 -4.03 -11.35
N PHE A 370 29.42 -2.97 -10.71
CA PHE A 370 27.98 -2.71 -10.64
C PHE A 370 27.28 -2.62 -12.00
N GLU A 371 27.77 -1.78 -12.92
CA GLU A 371 27.16 -1.65 -14.24
C GLU A 371 27.09 -2.99 -14.97
N ALA A 372 28.20 -3.75 -15.01
CA ALA A 372 28.23 -5.06 -15.65
C ALA A 372 27.18 -6.03 -15.07
N ARG A 373 26.95 -5.99 -13.76
CA ARG A 373 25.90 -6.79 -13.10
C ARG A 373 24.50 -6.39 -13.57
N LEU A 374 24.20 -5.10 -13.68
CA LEU A 374 22.91 -4.61 -14.22
C LEU A 374 22.71 -5.04 -15.68
N LEU A 375 23.76 -4.97 -16.49
CA LEU A 375 23.70 -5.35 -17.90
C LEU A 375 23.40 -6.83 -18.09
N GLN A 376 23.95 -7.68 -17.22
CA GLN A 376 23.67 -9.11 -17.24
C GLN A 376 22.19 -9.40 -16.93
N GLY A 377 21.59 -8.68 -15.97
CA GLY A 377 20.16 -8.79 -15.67
C GLY A 377 19.27 -8.37 -16.85
N THR A 378 19.63 -7.27 -17.52
CA THR A 378 18.91 -6.77 -18.70
C THR A 378 18.96 -7.78 -19.86
N ASP A 379 20.14 -8.38 -20.12
CA ASP A 379 20.29 -9.38 -21.17
C ASP A 379 19.45 -10.64 -20.90
N LEU A 380 19.39 -11.07 -19.64
CA LEU A 380 18.55 -12.21 -19.25
C LEU A 380 17.06 -11.95 -19.53
N CYS A 381 16.56 -10.74 -19.21
CA CYS A 381 15.17 -10.36 -19.50
C CYS A 381 14.89 -10.32 -21.01
N ARG A 382 15.82 -9.77 -21.80
CA ARG A 382 15.74 -9.77 -23.27
C ARG A 382 15.66 -11.19 -23.84
N ARG A 383 16.52 -12.11 -23.39
CA ARG A 383 16.52 -13.51 -23.82
C ARG A 383 15.21 -14.22 -23.45
N LEU A 384 14.68 -13.93 -22.27
CA LEU A 384 13.41 -14.46 -21.79
C LEU A 384 12.23 -14.06 -22.68
N TRP A 385 12.10 -12.77 -22.99
CA TRP A 385 11.07 -12.27 -23.91
C TRP A 385 11.25 -12.78 -25.34
N ALA A 386 12.49 -12.95 -25.81
CA ALA A 386 12.77 -13.54 -27.11
C ALA A 386 12.27 -15.00 -27.20
N ALA A 387 12.68 -15.84 -26.25
CA ALA A 387 12.27 -17.24 -26.20
C ALA A 387 10.74 -17.40 -26.07
N GLY A 388 10.12 -16.61 -25.19
CA GLY A 388 8.66 -16.60 -25.04
C GLY A 388 7.93 -16.18 -26.32
N PHE A 389 8.43 -15.14 -27.00
CA PHE A 389 7.89 -14.70 -28.29
C PHE A 389 8.02 -15.79 -29.36
N ASP A 390 9.18 -16.43 -29.49
CA ASP A 390 9.42 -17.45 -30.52
C ASP A 390 8.51 -18.67 -30.33
N ILE A 391 8.31 -19.12 -29.09
CA ILE A 391 7.38 -20.21 -28.73
C ILE A 391 5.94 -19.81 -29.09
N ILE A 392 5.47 -18.64 -28.63
CA ILE A 392 4.10 -18.17 -28.87
C ILE A 392 3.85 -17.94 -30.36
N PHE A 393 4.83 -17.40 -31.08
CA PHE A 393 4.74 -17.21 -32.52
C PHE A 393 4.65 -18.55 -33.24
N ALA A 394 5.49 -19.52 -32.88
CA ALA A 394 5.43 -20.87 -33.43
C ALA A 394 4.06 -21.55 -33.18
N ILE A 395 3.51 -21.44 -31.96
CA ILE A 395 2.16 -21.92 -31.61
C ILE A 395 1.08 -21.20 -32.43
N LYS A 396 1.15 -19.87 -32.61
CA LYS A 396 0.16 -19.11 -33.39
C LYS A 396 0.21 -19.42 -34.89
N THR A 397 1.40 -19.70 -35.43
CA THR A 397 1.57 -20.15 -36.82
C THR A 397 1.14 -21.61 -37.03
N PHE A 398 0.94 -22.36 -35.95
CA PHE A 398 0.39 -23.71 -35.96
C PHE A 398 -1.13 -23.63 -36.15
N ASP A 399 -1.58 -23.55 -37.41
CA ASP A 399 -2.97 -23.28 -37.74
C ASP A 399 -3.84 -24.56 -37.86
N GLN A 400 -5.01 -24.57 -37.21
CA GLN A 400 -5.99 -25.67 -37.25
C GLN A 400 -6.55 -25.90 -38.67
N THR A 401 -6.53 -24.89 -39.53
CA THR A 401 -7.04 -24.96 -40.92
C THR A 401 -6.17 -25.81 -41.86
N THR A 402 -4.99 -26.25 -41.44
CA THR A 402 -4.08 -27.12 -42.23
C THR A 402 -4.28 -28.62 -41.97
N GLN A 403 -5.35 -29.00 -41.26
CA GLN A 403 -5.76 -30.41 -41.07
C GLN A 403 -6.03 -31.18 -42.36
N THR A 404 -6.13 -30.53 -43.52
CA THR A 404 -6.47 -31.19 -44.79
C THR A 404 -5.30 -31.46 -45.74
N ASN A 405 -4.07 -30.96 -45.49
CA ASN A 405 -2.96 -31.12 -46.46
C ASN A 405 -1.51 -31.17 -45.89
N ILE A 406 -1.29 -31.23 -44.58
CA ILE A 406 0.05 -31.37 -44.00
C ILE A 406 0.35 -32.82 -43.61
N SER A 407 1.52 -33.34 -43.99
CA SER A 407 1.94 -34.70 -43.65
C SER A 407 2.09 -34.90 -42.12
N PRO A 408 1.75 -36.08 -41.57
CA PRO A 408 1.92 -36.40 -40.14
C PRO A 408 3.35 -36.14 -39.62
N ASN A 409 4.36 -36.33 -40.47
CA ASN A 409 5.77 -36.09 -40.15
C ASN A 409 6.08 -34.62 -39.86
N THR A 410 5.42 -33.68 -40.57
CA THR A 410 5.63 -32.24 -40.36
C THR A 410 5.05 -31.81 -39.02
N ARG A 411 3.88 -32.33 -38.64
CA ARG A 411 3.26 -32.07 -37.33
C ARG A 411 4.14 -32.58 -36.18
N GLN A 412 4.65 -33.79 -36.30
CA GLN A 412 5.52 -34.39 -35.30
C GLN A 412 6.83 -33.60 -35.15
N LYS A 413 7.42 -33.14 -36.26
CA LYS A 413 8.59 -32.26 -36.24
C LYS A 413 8.32 -30.95 -35.49
N THR A 414 7.22 -30.25 -35.79
CA THR A 414 6.89 -28.98 -35.12
C THR A 414 6.66 -29.15 -33.61
N VAL A 415 6.06 -30.27 -33.18
CA VAL A 415 5.89 -30.56 -31.74
C VAL A 415 7.24 -30.82 -31.06
N VAL A 416 8.18 -31.49 -31.73
CA VAL A 416 9.55 -31.69 -31.23
C VAL A 416 10.28 -30.34 -31.12
N ASP A 417 10.23 -29.50 -32.16
CA ASP A 417 10.88 -28.20 -32.19
C ASP A 417 10.33 -27.27 -31.07
N LEU A 418 9.01 -27.29 -30.83
CA LEU A 418 8.36 -26.56 -29.74
C LEU A 418 8.80 -27.08 -28.36
N LYS A 419 8.95 -28.40 -28.21
CA LYS A 419 9.39 -29.03 -26.95
C LYS A 419 10.82 -28.64 -26.62
N GLU A 420 11.72 -28.66 -27.61
CA GLU A 420 13.11 -28.21 -27.45
C GLU A 420 13.16 -26.72 -27.07
N SER A 421 12.40 -25.88 -27.78
CA SER A 421 12.31 -24.44 -27.48
C SER A 421 11.78 -24.17 -26.07
N TYR A 422 10.77 -24.92 -25.61
CA TYR A 422 10.22 -24.79 -24.26
C TYR A 422 11.23 -25.24 -23.19
N LEU A 423 12.00 -26.31 -23.45
CA LEU A 423 13.05 -26.75 -22.54
C LEU A 423 14.13 -25.67 -22.37
N GLU A 424 14.60 -25.10 -23.47
CA GLU A 424 15.55 -23.98 -23.44
C GLU A 424 15.00 -22.79 -22.65
N PHE A 425 13.73 -22.44 -22.87
CA PHE A 425 13.04 -21.39 -22.11
C PHE A 425 13.04 -21.67 -20.60
N THR A 426 12.73 -22.90 -20.18
CA THR A 426 12.69 -23.25 -18.74
C THR A 426 14.06 -23.19 -18.06
N GLN A 427 15.16 -23.38 -18.81
CA GLN A 427 16.52 -23.35 -18.29
C GLN A 427 17.12 -21.93 -18.17
N LEU A 428 16.46 -20.91 -18.74
CA LEU A 428 17.02 -19.55 -18.75
C LEU A 428 17.31 -19.01 -17.35
N LEU A 429 16.42 -19.25 -16.39
CA LEU A 429 16.57 -18.73 -15.03
C LEU A 429 17.53 -19.55 -14.15
N ASP A 430 17.91 -20.77 -14.53
CA ASP A 430 18.90 -21.57 -13.79
C ASP A 430 20.26 -20.84 -13.73
N SER A 431 20.57 -20.13 -14.83
CA SER A 431 21.76 -19.30 -14.99
C SER A 431 21.71 -17.95 -14.28
N MET A 432 20.66 -17.66 -13.50
CA MET A 432 20.53 -16.39 -12.79
C MET A 432 21.71 -16.15 -11.83
N PRO A 433 22.38 -14.99 -11.91
CA PRO A 433 23.50 -14.65 -11.03
C PRO A 433 23.12 -14.58 -9.54
N PRO A 434 24.07 -14.78 -8.61
CA PRO A 434 23.80 -14.77 -7.17
C PRO A 434 23.10 -13.50 -6.66
N TRP A 435 23.50 -12.32 -7.14
CA TRP A 435 22.91 -11.03 -6.72
C TRP A 435 21.48 -10.82 -7.22
N LEU A 436 21.06 -11.51 -8.28
CA LEU A 436 19.65 -11.54 -8.70
C LEU A 436 18.88 -12.67 -8.04
N LYS A 437 19.55 -13.75 -7.60
CA LYS A 437 18.94 -14.84 -6.82
C LYS A 437 18.59 -14.39 -5.41
N ARG A 438 19.47 -13.63 -4.74
CA ARG A 438 19.25 -13.04 -3.41
C ARG A 438 19.80 -11.60 -3.35
N PRO A 439 19.01 -10.60 -3.75
CA PRO A 439 19.44 -9.19 -3.73
C PRO A 439 19.84 -8.68 -2.34
N ASP A 440 19.26 -9.20 -1.26
CA ASP A 440 19.50 -8.71 0.11
C ASP A 440 20.86 -9.15 0.68
N ILE A 441 21.53 -10.11 0.05
CA ILE A 441 22.78 -10.73 0.56
C ILE A 441 23.96 -10.28 -0.29
N ILE A 442 23.97 -9.00 -0.68
CA ILE A 442 25.12 -8.41 -1.35
C ILE A 442 26.20 -8.17 -0.30
N LEU A 443 27.29 -8.93 -0.45
CA LEU A 443 28.45 -9.01 0.45
C LEU A 443 29.39 -7.80 0.31
N GLU A 444 28.86 -6.58 0.22
CA GLU A 444 29.69 -5.37 0.22
C GLU A 444 29.76 -4.80 1.64
N GLU A 445 30.97 -4.54 2.14
CA GLU A 445 31.21 -4.05 3.52
C GLU A 445 30.65 -2.63 3.76
N ASP A 446 30.20 -1.93 2.71
CA ASP A 446 29.69 -0.55 2.75
C ASP A 446 28.15 -0.49 2.65
N VAL A 447 27.53 0.02 3.72
CA VAL A 447 26.06 0.14 3.89
C VAL A 447 25.44 1.10 2.88
N GLU A 448 26.11 2.20 2.53
CA GLU A 448 25.56 3.22 1.62
C GLU A 448 25.52 2.73 0.17
N VAL A 449 26.54 1.96 -0.24
CA VAL A 449 26.55 1.33 -1.56
C VAL A 449 25.45 0.27 -1.65
N SER A 450 25.30 -0.55 -0.62
CA SER A 450 24.26 -1.57 -0.53
C SER A 450 22.86 -0.95 -0.58
N ARG A 451 22.62 0.15 0.15
CA ARG A 451 21.34 0.89 0.14
C ARG A 451 20.95 1.35 -1.27
N TYR A 452 21.91 1.75 -2.09
CA TYR A 452 21.63 2.17 -3.47
C TYR A 452 21.40 0.97 -4.41
N GLN A 453 22.26 -0.05 -4.36
CA GLN A 453 22.27 -1.12 -5.35
C GLN A 453 21.18 -2.19 -5.13
N ILE A 454 20.81 -2.48 -3.88
CA ILE A 454 19.81 -3.51 -3.54
C ILE A 454 18.47 -3.25 -4.26
N PRO A 455 17.88 -2.03 -4.21
CA PRO A 455 16.66 -1.72 -4.98
C PRO A 455 16.79 -1.95 -6.49
N CYS A 456 17.96 -1.65 -7.08
CA CYS A 456 18.23 -1.87 -8.50
C CYS A 456 18.12 -3.36 -8.87
N PHE A 457 18.73 -4.23 -8.05
CA PHE A 457 18.69 -5.68 -8.27
C PHE A 457 17.31 -6.28 -7.97
N TRP A 458 16.61 -5.76 -6.97
CA TRP A 458 15.21 -6.13 -6.73
C TRP A 458 14.30 -5.74 -7.90
N SER A 459 14.48 -4.56 -8.50
CA SER A 459 13.76 -4.15 -9.71
C SER A 459 13.97 -5.16 -10.86
N GLN A 460 15.22 -5.57 -11.12
CA GLN A 460 15.50 -6.56 -12.17
C GLN A 460 14.96 -7.96 -11.85
N ARG A 461 15.14 -8.42 -10.60
CA ARG A 461 14.65 -9.73 -10.15
C ARG A 461 13.13 -9.83 -10.29
N SER A 462 12.44 -8.78 -9.87
CA SER A 462 10.97 -8.72 -9.91
C SER A 462 10.46 -8.85 -11.34
N ASP A 463 10.99 -8.05 -12.28
CA ASP A 463 10.59 -8.16 -13.69
C ASP A 463 10.92 -9.53 -14.29
N LEU A 464 12.09 -10.10 -13.99
CA LEU A 464 12.50 -11.41 -14.48
C LEU A 464 11.56 -12.54 -14.04
N LEU A 465 11.29 -12.63 -12.73
CA LEU A 465 10.47 -13.70 -12.18
C LEU A 465 9.01 -13.56 -12.62
N LEU A 466 8.44 -12.35 -12.52
CA LEU A 466 7.07 -12.09 -12.96
C LEU A 466 6.90 -12.39 -14.45
N THR A 467 7.87 -11.99 -15.28
CA THR A 467 7.84 -12.29 -16.72
C THR A 467 7.92 -13.78 -16.99
N PHE A 468 8.84 -14.51 -16.34
CA PHE A 468 9.02 -15.94 -16.58
C PHE A 468 7.76 -16.74 -16.24
N HIS A 469 7.20 -16.52 -15.06
CA HIS A 469 6.01 -17.23 -14.62
C HIS A 469 4.75 -16.81 -15.41
N SER A 470 4.63 -15.53 -15.78
CA SER A 470 3.57 -15.08 -16.70
C SER A 470 3.68 -15.74 -18.07
N LEU A 471 4.89 -15.81 -18.66
CA LEU A 471 5.10 -16.50 -19.93
C LEU A 471 4.79 -18.00 -19.84
N LYS A 472 5.13 -18.69 -18.74
CA LYS A 472 4.73 -20.09 -18.52
C LYS A 472 3.21 -20.26 -18.59
N LEU A 473 2.45 -19.38 -17.92
CA LEU A 473 0.99 -19.39 -17.93
C LEU A 473 0.43 -19.15 -19.33
N ILE A 474 0.94 -18.15 -20.06
CA ILE A 474 0.50 -17.81 -21.42
C ILE A 474 0.81 -18.96 -22.39
N ILE A 475 2.02 -19.52 -22.36
CA ILE A 475 2.44 -20.64 -23.21
C ILE A 475 1.53 -21.85 -22.97
N LEU A 476 1.29 -22.20 -21.70
CA LEU A 476 0.38 -23.30 -21.36
C LEU A 476 -1.03 -23.04 -21.91
N HIS A 477 -1.57 -21.84 -21.68
CA HIS A 477 -2.90 -21.48 -22.14
C HIS A 477 -3.01 -21.58 -23.68
N GLN A 478 -2.04 -21.04 -24.42
CA GLN A 478 -2.02 -21.09 -25.88
C GLN A 478 -1.86 -22.52 -26.43
N CYS A 479 -1.04 -23.37 -25.79
CA CYS A 479 -0.92 -24.77 -26.16
C CYS A 479 -2.24 -25.54 -26.01
N ILE A 480 -3.00 -25.26 -24.94
CA ILE A 480 -4.30 -25.88 -24.69
C ILE A 480 -5.33 -25.40 -25.72
N GLU A 481 -5.48 -24.09 -25.91
CA GLU A 481 -6.44 -23.50 -26.86
C GLU A 481 -6.20 -23.97 -28.31
N ARG A 482 -4.95 -24.27 -28.68
CA ARG A 482 -4.57 -24.74 -30.03
C ARG A 482 -4.49 -26.28 -30.16
N GLY A 483 -4.76 -27.04 -29.09
CA GLY A 483 -4.77 -28.50 -29.11
C GLY A 483 -3.38 -29.14 -29.30
N VAL A 484 -2.34 -28.54 -28.70
CA VAL A 484 -0.96 -29.04 -28.70
C VAL A 484 -0.32 -29.16 -27.28
N PRO A 485 -1.03 -29.64 -26.24
CA PRO A 485 -0.45 -29.78 -24.90
C PRO A 485 0.75 -30.75 -24.85
N ALA A 486 0.85 -31.68 -25.80
CA ALA A 486 1.97 -32.60 -25.94
C ALA A 486 3.32 -31.91 -26.17
N ALA A 487 3.34 -30.68 -26.71
CA ALA A 487 4.56 -29.89 -26.84
C ALA A 487 5.18 -29.55 -25.47
N LEU A 488 4.36 -29.50 -24.42
CA LEU A 488 4.79 -29.28 -23.03
C LEU A 488 4.93 -30.59 -22.25
N GLY A 489 4.84 -31.75 -22.92
CA GLY A 489 4.87 -33.06 -22.28
C GLY A 489 3.60 -33.42 -21.51
N LEU A 490 2.48 -32.74 -21.76
CA LEU A 490 1.20 -32.98 -21.09
C LEU A 490 0.27 -33.86 -21.92
N SER A 491 -0.56 -34.66 -21.27
CA SER A 491 -1.69 -35.37 -21.90
C SER A 491 -2.85 -34.41 -22.19
N ASP A 492 -3.73 -34.80 -23.11
CA ASP A 492 -4.95 -34.04 -23.45
C ASP A 492 -6.11 -34.30 -22.46
N ASP A 493 -5.78 -34.75 -21.25
CA ASP A 493 -6.76 -35.04 -20.20
C ASP A 493 -7.17 -33.76 -19.48
N THR A 494 -8.48 -33.50 -19.41
CA THR A 494 -9.04 -32.22 -18.92
C THR A 494 -8.69 -31.96 -17.46
N LEU A 495 -8.63 -33.01 -16.63
CA LEU A 495 -8.25 -32.90 -15.23
C LEU A 495 -6.77 -32.55 -15.09
N MET A 496 -5.88 -33.24 -15.80
CA MET A 496 -4.44 -32.94 -15.81
C MET A 496 -4.14 -31.52 -16.27
N LEU A 497 -4.82 -31.06 -17.32
CA LEU A 497 -4.65 -29.68 -17.83
C LEU A 497 -5.14 -28.64 -16.82
N SER A 498 -6.26 -28.89 -16.14
CA SER A 498 -6.81 -27.99 -15.11
C SER A 498 -5.90 -27.94 -13.88
N PHE A 499 -5.39 -29.09 -13.45
CA PHE A 499 -4.41 -29.18 -12.36
C PHE A 499 -3.14 -28.42 -12.70
N ARG A 500 -2.60 -28.58 -13.92
CA ARG A 500 -1.38 -27.89 -14.34
C ARG A 500 -1.57 -26.37 -14.42
N LYS A 501 -2.74 -25.88 -14.84
CA LYS A 501 -3.07 -24.45 -14.79
C LYS A 501 -3.04 -23.92 -13.35
N LEU A 502 -3.64 -24.66 -12.41
CA LEU A 502 -3.68 -24.29 -10.99
C LEU A 502 -2.27 -24.23 -10.38
N GLU A 503 -1.43 -25.24 -10.63
CA GLU A 503 -0.03 -25.27 -10.16
C GLU A 503 0.75 -24.05 -10.63
N LEU A 504 0.66 -23.70 -11.92
CA LEU A 504 1.38 -22.54 -12.45
C LEU A 504 0.83 -21.22 -11.90
N CYS A 505 -0.47 -21.12 -11.62
CA CYS A 505 -1.03 -19.96 -10.95
C CYS A 505 -0.45 -19.85 -9.54
N GLN A 506 -0.44 -20.94 -8.78
CA GLN A 506 0.14 -20.98 -7.44
C GLN A 506 1.64 -20.60 -7.46
N GLU A 507 2.44 -21.15 -8.38
CA GLU A 507 3.85 -20.77 -8.55
C GLU A 507 4.00 -19.26 -8.79
N PHE A 508 3.16 -18.68 -9.65
CA PHE A 508 3.18 -17.24 -9.94
C PHE A 508 2.81 -16.39 -8.72
N LEU A 509 1.82 -16.82 -7.92
CA LEU A 509 1.42 -16.11 -6.70
C LEU A 509 2.48 -16.19 -5.59
N ASN A 510 3.10 -17.35 -5.41
CA ASN A 510 4.22 -17.50 -4.47
C ASN A 510 5.40 -16.59 -4.82
N VAL A 511 5.65 -16.37 -6.13
CA VAL A 511 6.66 -15.42 -6.58
C VAL A 511 6.29 -13.99 -6.24
N ILE A 512 5.02 -13.61 -6.40
CA ILE A 512 4.54 -12.27 -6.01
C ILE A 512 4.71 -12.06 -4.50
N GLU A 513 4.38 -13.05 -3.68
CA GLU A 513 4.53 -13.00 -2.22
C GLU A 513 6.01 -12.80 -1.80
N GLY A 514 6.95 -13.34 -2.57
CA GLY A 514 8.38 -13.20 -2.33
C GLY A 514 9.03 -11.91 -2.84
N ILE A 515 8.27 -10.97 -3.42
CA ILE A 515 8.78 -9.70 -3.93
C ILE A 515 8.30 -8.55 -3.03
N PRO A 516 9.19 -7.64 -2.57
CA PRO A 516 8.78 -6.47 -1.82
C PRO A 516 7.72 -5.63 -2.57
N LEU A 517 6.67 -5.21 -1.86
CA LEU A 517 5.54 -4.48 -2.44
C LEU A 517 5.98 -3.23 -3.24
N LEU A 518 6.96 -2.50 -2.72
CA LEU A 518 7.51 -1.31 -3.38
C LEU A 518 8.04 -1.61 -4.80
N ASN A 519 8.69 -2.76 -4.98
CA ASN A 519 9.21 -3.20 -6.27
C ASN A 519 8.10 -3.68 -7.22
N LEU A 520 7.02 -4.26 -6.68
CA LEU A 520 5.83 -4.58 -7.49
C LEU A 520 5.15 -3.30 -8.00
N GLN A 521 5.00 -2.29 -7.13
CA GLN A 521 4.34 -1.03 -7.48
C GLN A 521 5.10 -0.26 -8.58
N PHE A 522 6.44 -0.26 -8.51
CA PHE A 522 7.29 0.42 -9.50
C PHE A 522 7.08 -0.09 -10.95
N HIS A 523 6.79 -1.38 -11.13
CA HIS A 523 6.55 -1.93 -12.47
C HIS A 523 5.20 -1.54 -13.07
N GLY A 524 4.31 -0.89 -12.30
CA GLY A 524 3.06 -0.28 -12.74
C GLY A 524 2.11 -1.22 -13.49
N GLU A 525 1.36 -0.65 -14.44
CA GLU A 525 0.38 -1.35 -15.27
C GLU A 525 0.89 -2.65 -15.94
N PRO A 526 2.11 -2.72 -16.51
CA PRO A 526 2.66 -3.99 -17.01
C PRO A 526 2.68 -5.13 -15.99
N CYS A 527 2.93 -4.83 -14.71
CA CYS A 527 2.89 -5.84 -13.65
C CYS A 527 1.44 -6.23 -13.33
N VAL A 528 0.55 -5.24 -13.18
CA VAL A 528 -0.89 -5.45 -12.96
C VAL A 528 -1.49 -6.35 -14.04
N GLU A 529 -1.11 -6.14 -15.31
CA GLU A 529 -1.57 -6.96 -16.43
C GLU A 529 -1.12 -8.44 -16.31
N LYS A 530 0.12 -8.70 -15.88
CA LYS A 530 0.61 -10.07 -15.62
C LYS A 530 -0.21 -10.73 -14.50
N ILE A 531 -0.50 -9.97 -13.43
CA ILE A 531 -1.31 -10.42 -12.30
C ILE A 531 -2.75 -10.73 -12.73
N ARG A 532 -3.35 -9.84 -13.53
CA ARG A 532 -4.69 -9.99 -14.08
C ARG A 532 -4.85 -11.27 -14.91
N GLN A 533 -3.82 -11.66 -15.68
CA GLN A 533 -3.86 -12.91 -16.46
C GLN A 533 -3.96 -14.16 -15.57
N ALA A 534 -3.22 -14.20 -14.45
CA ALA A 534 -3.35 -15.29 -13.48
C ALA A 534 -4.76 -15.29 -12.85
N GLY A 535 -5.29 -14.11 -12.49
CA GLY A 535 -6.67 -13.96 -12.00
C GLY A 535 -7.73 -14.48 -12.97
N VAL A 536 -7.62 -14.12 -14.26
CA VAL A 536 -8.52 -14.60 -15.31
C VAL A 536 -8.47 -16.13 -15.46
N LEU A 537 -7.28 -16.73 -15.40
CA LEU A 537 -7.14 -18.19 -15.46
C LEU A 537 -7.77 -18.88 -14.25
N LEU A 538 -7.62 -18.32 -13.05
CA LEU A 538 -8.28 -18.82 -11.85
C LEU A 538 -9.80 -18.72 -11.95
N LEU A 539 -10.35 -17.60 -12.45
CA LEU A 539 -11.79 -17.48 -12.73
C LEU A 539 -12.28 -18.53 -13.71
N GLN A 540 -11.54 -18.78 -14.79
CA GLN A 540 -11.88 -19.84 -15.74
C GLN A 540 -11.91 -21.23 -15.08
N LEU A 541 -10.96 -21.52 -14.16
CA LEU A 541 -10.96 -22.79 -13.42
C LEU A 541 -12.14 -22.88 -12.45
N ILE A 542 -12.51 -21.79 -11.79
CA ILE A 542 -13.68 -21.74 -10.90
C ILE A 542 -14.96 -22.10 -11.67
N GLU A 543 -15.13 -21.57 -12.88
CA GLU A 543 -16.34 -21.79 -13.68
C GLU A 543 -16.35 -23.14 -14.42
N LYS A 544 -15.20 -23.59 -14.95
CA LYS A 544 -15.15 -24.66 -15.95
C LYS A 544 -14.50 -25.96 -15.48
N ALA A 545 -13.79 -25.99 -14.35
CA ALA A 545 -13.13 -27.21 -13.91
C ALA A 545 -14.18 -28.26 -13.48
N GLU A 546 -14.05 -29.51 -13.94
CA GLU A 546 -14.98 -30.59 -13.59
C GLU A 546 -14.83 -31.04 -12.12
N ASN A 547 -13.67 -30.79 -11.51
CA ASN A 547 -13.35 -31.22 -10.15
C ASN A 547 -13.60 -30.10 -9.13
N HIS A 548 -14.46 -30.36 -8.15
CA HIS A 548 -14.84 -29.38 -7.13
C HIS A 548 -13.65 -28.90 -6.27
N ARG A 549 -12.65 -29.75 -6.00
CA ARG A 549 -11.45 -29.33 -5.24
C ARG A 549 -10.59 -28.32 -6.01
N ILE A 550 -10.49 -28.48 -7.34
CA ILE A 550 -9.78 -27.51 -8.19
C ILE A 550 -10.53 -26.19 -8.21
N GLN A 551 -11.86 -26.21 -8.28
CA GLN A 551 -12.68 -24.99 -8.17
C GLN A 551 -12.47 -24.31 -6.82
N ASP A 552 -12.55 -25.04 -5.70
CA ASP A 552 -12.39 -24.48 -4.36
C ASP A 552 -10.99 -23.88 -4.13
N LEU A 553 -9.93 -24.60 -4.53
CA LEU A 553 -8.56 -24.07 -4.48
C LEU A 553 -8.39 -22.85 -5.37
N SER A 554 -9.01 -22.86 -6.56
CA SER A 554 -8.96 -21.72 -7.48
C SER A 554 -9.68 -20.50 -6.91
N ARG A 555 -10.80 -20.68 -6.18
CA ARG A 555 -11.47 -19.59 -5.44
C ARG A 555 -10.58 -19.04 -4.34
N ALA A 556 -9.90 -19.90 -3.57
CA ALA A 556 -8.98 -19.46 -2.52
C ALA A 556 -7.83 -18.61 -3.09
N TRP A 557 -7.17 -19.09 -4.15
CA TRP A 557 -6.08 -18.36 -4.81
C TRP A 557 -6.56 -17.10 -5.53
N HIS A 558 -7.75 -17.13 -6.13
CA HIS A 558 -8.34 -15.93 -6.74
C HIS A 558 -8.63 -14.87 -5.67
N SER A 559 -9.19 -15.28 -4.53
CA SER A 559 -9.45 -14.40 -3.39
C SER A 559 -8.17 -13.80 -2.79
N TRP A 560 -7.07 -14.56 -2.76
CA TRP A 560 -5.76 -14.04 -2.39
C TRP A 560 -5.27 -12.95 -3.35
N LEU A 561 -5.42 -13.19 -4.66
CA LEU A 561 -4.92 -12.34 -5.75
C LEU A 561 -5.69 -11.01 -5.84
N THR A 562 -6.95 -11.00 -5.45
CA THR A 562 -7.78 -9.79 -5.45
C THR A 562 -7.55 -8.88 -4.23
N ILE A 563 -6.69 -9.28 -3.27
CA ILE A 563 -6.71 -8.79 -1.88
C ILE A 563 -8.08 -9.17 -1.26
N PRO A 564 -8.18 -9.54 0.04
CA PRO A 564 -9.49 -9.73 0.62
C PRO A 564 -10.14 -8.35 0.63
N ASN A 565 -11.01 -8.17 -0.34
CA ASN A 565 -11.98 -7.12 -0.41
C ASN A 565 -12.75 -7.25 0.92
N VAL A 566 -12.39 -6.45 1.92
CA VAL A 566 -13.03 -6.42 3.25
C VAL A 566 -14.20 -5.46 3.12
N ASP A 567 -15.40 -5.92 3.43
CA ASP A 567 -16.52 -5.03 3.67
C ASP A 567 -16.39 -4.44 5.06
N SER A 568 -16.34 -3.12 5.12
CA SER A 568 -16.28 -2.37 6.36
C SER A 568 -17.61 -1.68 6.63
N TYR A 569 -18.21 -1.99 7.77
CA TYR A 569 -19.45 -1.41 8.27
C TYR A 569 -19.14 -0.59 9.52
N TYR A 570 -19.22 0.72 9.39
CA TYR A 570 -18.85 1.67 10.44
C TYR A 570 -20.08 2.27 11.14
N GLY A 571 -19.95 2.59 12.42
CA GLY A 571 -20.98 3.33 13.17
C GLY A 571 -22.28 2.56 13.40
N ILE A 572 -22.22 1.22 13.47
CA ILE A 572 -23.39 0.39 13.77
C ILE A 572 -23.77 0.57 15.24
N ARG A 573 -25.01 0.98 15.50
CA ARG A 573 -25.53 1.16 16.85
C ARG A 573 -25.89 -0.18 17.49
N TYR A 574 -25.30 -0.46 18.66
CA TYR A 574 -25.64 -1.67 19.44
C TYR A 574 -26.57 -1.38 20.63
N ALA A 575 -26.73 -0.13 21.04
CA ALA A 575 -27.57 0.29 22.16
C ALA A 575 -28.30 1.61 21.90
N ARG A 576 -29.37 1.86 22.66
CA ARG A 576 -30.02 3.17 22.70
C ARG A 576 -29.05 4.27 23.14
N SER A 577 -29.27 5.50 22.67
CA SER A 577 -28.48 6.66 23.08
C SER A 577 -28.51 6.82 24.60
N PRO A 578 -27.35 6.80 25.31
CA PRO A 578 -27.30 6.91 26.77
C PRO A 578 -27.39 8.37 27.26
N SER A 579 -28.22 9.18 26.60
CA SER A 579 -28.39 10.61 26.86
C SER A 579 -29.65 10.89 27.71
N GLY A 580 -29.70 12.07 28.32
CA GLY A 580 -30.82 12.51 29.16
C GLY A 580 -31.06 11.55 30.33
N ASP A 581 -32.28 11.01 30.42
CA ASP A 581 -32.68 10.09 31.50
C ASP A 581 -31.90 8.76 31.52
N LEU A 582 -31.29 8.38 30.38
CA LEU A 582 -30.46 7.17 30.26
C LEU A 582 -28.99 7.39 30.66
N ARG A 583 -28.60 8.62 31.05
CA ARG A 583 -27.28 8.82 31.64
C ARG A 583 -27.16 8.05 32.96
N TRP A 584 -26.01 7.39 33.14
CA TRP A 584 -25.69 6.58 34.32
C TRP A 584 -26.65 5.41 34.59
N THR A 585 -27.45 5.00 33.60
CA THR A 585 -28.17 3.72 33.64
C THR A 585 -27.38 2.66 32.88
N PRO A 586 -27.61 1.36 33.16
CA PRO A 586 -27.19 0.29 32.26
C PRO A 586 -27.64 0.57 30.82
N PRO A 587 -26.81 0.24 29.81
CA PRO A 587 -27.20 0.42 28.42
C PRO A 587 -28.36 -0.51 28.07
N ILE A 588 -29.20 -0.06 27.13
CA ILE A 588 -30.38 -0.81 26.70
C ILE A 588 -30.13 -1.30 25.28
N LEU A 589 -30.24 -2.61 25.07
CA LEU A 589 -30.13 -3.23 23.76
C LEU A 589 -31.12 -2.56 22.80
N LEU A 590 -30.63 -2.13 21.64
CA LEU A 590 -31.50 -1.61 20.59
C LEU A 590 -32.23 -2.79 19.93
N ASP A 591 -33.57 -2.78 19.86
CA ASP A 591 -34.32 -3.69 18.95
C ASP A 591 -34.53 -2.97 17.60
N PRO A 592 -33.77 -3.31 16.56
CA PRO A 592 -33.83 -2.61 15.28
C PRO A 592 -35.23 -2.68 14.66
N ARG A 593 -36.01 -3.73 14.96
CA ARG A 593 -37.35 -3.94 14.40
C ARG A 593 -38.41 -3.01 15.00
N GLN A 594 -38.16 -2.49 16.19
CA GLN A 594 -39.08 -1.59 16.89
C GLN A 594 -38.67 -0.13 16.78
N GLU A 595 -37.38 0.15 16.58
CA GLU A 595 -36.80 1.48 16.74
C GLU A 595 -36.07 2.00 15.49
N GLN A 596 -35.97 1.19 14.42
CA GLN A 596 -35.23 1.54 13.22
C GLN A 596 -35.99 1.14 11.94
N GLU A 597 -36.77 2.08 11.38
CA GLU A 597 -37.58 1.83 10.17
C GLU A 597 -36.80 2.01 8.85
N SER A 598 -35.55 2.49 8.87
CA SER A 598 -34.80 2.89 7.67
C SER A 598 -33.44 2.21 7.51
N LEU A 599 -33.00 2.07 6.25
CA LEU A 599 -31.63 1.71 5.88
C LEU A 599 -30.61 2.60 6.64
N VAL A 600 -29.66 1.98 7.33
CA VAL A 600 -28.60 2.68 8.08
C VAL A 600 -27.39 2.89 7.17
N ASN A 601 -26.89 4.12 7.11
CA ASN A 601 -25.62 4.38 6.43
C ASN A 601 -24.46 3.95 7.33
N ALA A 602 -23.79 2.85 6.96
CA ALA A 602 -22.64 2.31 7.68
C ALA A 602 -21.30 2.53 6.93
N THR A 603 -21.19 3.59 6.10
CA THR A 603 -19.95 3.86 5.33
C THR A 603 -19.01 4.86 6.00
N THR A 604 -19.39 5.41 7.16
CA THR A 604 -18.62 6.44 7.87
C THR A 604 -18.52 6.11 9.34
N TYR A 605 -17.35 6.38 9.94
CA TYR A 605 -17.18 6.27 11.38
C TYR A 605 -18.19 7.12 12.15
N GLY A 606 -18.72 6.54 13.22
CA GLY A 606 -19.51 7.28 14.20
C GLY A 606 -18.65 8.17 15.10
N PRO A 607 -19.26 9.10 15.85
CA PRO A 607 -18.53 9.92 16.81
C PRO A 607 -17.91 9.08 17.93
N ALA A 608 -16.84 9.60 18.52
CA ALA A 608 -16.32 9.09 19.79
C ALA A 608 -17.23 9.44 20.96
N CYS A 609 -17.14 8.67 22.04
CA CYS A 609 -17.76 9.09 23.30
C CYS A 609 -17.08 10.36 23.84
N ILE A 610 -17.82 11.16 24.61
CA ILE A 610 -17.31 12.38 25.22
C ILE A 610 -16.02 12.09 26.01
N GLN A 611 -14.98 12.86 25.72
CA GLN A 611 -13.65 12.68 26.28
C GLN A 611 -13.44 13.64 27.47
N SER A 612 -12.66 13.21 28.46
CA SER A 612 -12.13 14.07 29.51
C SER A 612 -10.61 13.90 29.57
N GLN A 613 -9.87 15.00 29.69
CA GLN A 613 -8.40 14.94 29.72
C GLN A 613 -7.89 15.17 31.14
N PRO A 614 -6.91 14.40 31.62
CA PRO A 614 -6.31 14.67 32.91
C PRO A 614 -5.43 15.93 32.82
N PRO A 615 -5.28 16.68 33.92
CA PRO A 615 -4.54 17.96 33.89
C PRO A 615 -3.04 17.77 33.60
N TRP A 616 -2.51 16.58 33.88
CA TRP A 616 -1.13 16.20 33.62
C TRP A 616 -0.86 15.79 32.16
N GLN A 617 -1.90 15.61 31.34
CA GLN A 617 -1.79 15.35 29.89
C GLN A 617 -2.64 16.37 29.10
N PRO A 618 -2.24 17.65 29.05
CA PRO A 618 -2.98 18.66 28.32
C PRO A 618 -2.83 18.44 26.80
N GLY A 619 -3.94 18.22 26.10
CA GLY A 619 -3.97 18.08 24.65
C GLY A 619 -5.34 18.41 24.07
N SER A 620 -5.36 18.97 22.86
CA SER A 620 -6.59 19.22 22.09
C SER A 620 -6.84 18.03 21.16
N SER A 621 -7.85 17.22 21.45
CA SER A 621 -8.36 16.22 20.50
C SER A 621 -9.20 16.92 19.43
N THR A 622 -8.97 16.60 18.16
CA THR A 622 -9.79 17.07 17.02
C THR A 622 -10.89 16.06 16.65
N ILE A 623 -11.10 15.05 17.49
CA ILE A 623 -12.08 13.97 17.24
C ILE A 623 -13.50 14.51 17.48
N THR A 624 -14.44 14.09 16.63
CA THR A 624 -15.86 14.41 16.83
C THR A 624 -16.43 13.57 17.98
N GLU A 625 -17.02 14.23 18.98
CA GLU A 625 -17.54 13.59 20.19
C GLU A 625 -19.07 13.69 20.29
N SER A 626 -19.72 12.71 20.92
CA SER A 626 -21.16 12.72 21.21
C SER A 626 -21.48 11.85 22.43
N GLU A 627 -22.59 12.13 23.14
CA GLU A 627 -23.16 11.13 24.08
C GLU A 627 -23.77 9.95 23.35
N ASP A 628 -24.18 10.18 22.10
CA ASP A 628 -24.79 9.18 21.24
C ASP A 628 -23.72 8.33 20.54
N CYS A 629 -22.92 7.64 21.35
CA CYS A 629 -21.66 7.03 20.92
C CYS A 629 -21.59 5.50 21.08
N LEU A 630 -22.66 4.83 21.53
CA LEU A 630 -22.70 3.36 21.70
C LEU A 630 -22.79 2.64 20.35
N LEU A 631 -21.66 2.67 19.64
CA LEU A 631 -21.49 2.26 18.26
C LEU A 631 -20.33 1.24 18.15
N LEU A 632 -20.37 0.42 17.11
CA LEU A 632 -19.30 -0.51 16.76
C LEU A 632 -19.04 -0.51 15.25
N ASN A 633 -17.86 -0.98 14.88
CA ASN A 633 -17.42 -1.16 13.51
C ASN A 633 -17.17 -2.64 13.26
N VAL A 634 -17.58 -3.15 12.11
CA VAL A 634 -17.36 -4.55 11.68
C VAL A 634 -16.60 -4.56 10.38
N GLN A 635 -15.50 -5.30 10.33
CA GLN A 635 -14.70 -5.55 9.13
C GLN A 635 -14.74 -7.04 8.83
N THR A 636 -15.33 -7.41 7.71
CA THR A 636 -15.58 -8.80 7.33
C THR A 636 -15.16 -9.08 5.87
N PRO A 637 -14.68 -10.27 5.52
CA PRO A 637 -14.32 -10.59 4.13
C PRO A 637 -15.56 -10.62 3.21
N ILE A 638 -15.43 -10.12 1.97
CA ILE A 638 -16.52 -10.15 0.96
C ILE A 638 -16.93 -11.59 0.57
N HIS A 639 -16.00 -12.54 0.67
CA HIS A 639 -16.26 -13.96 0.37
C HIS A 639 -16.02 -14.83 1.59
N ILE A 640 -17.11 -15.20 2.25
CA ILE A 640 -17.09 -15.97 3.49
C ILE A 640 -17.33 -17.45 3.18
N ILE A 641 -16.37 -18.30 3.55
CA ILE A 641 -16.52 -19.76 3.50
C ILE A 641 -16.72 -20.26 4.94
N GLY A 642 -17.96 -20.59 5.29
CA GLY A 642 -18.31 -21.08 6.63
C GLY A 642 -18.58 -19.95 7.64
N LYS A 643 -18.36 -20.23 8.92
CA LYS A 643 -18.45 -19.22 10.00
C LYS A 643 -17.05 -18.90 10.53
N LEU A 644 -16.69 -17.62 10.57
CA LEU A 644 -15.35 -17.16 10.90
C LEU A 644 -15.19 -16.79 12.38
N PRO A 645 -14.06 -17.08 13.03
CA PRO A 645 -13.71 -16.50 14.33
C PRO A 645 -13.77 -14.97 14.32
N VAL A 646 -14.07 -14.38 15.48
CA VAL A 646 -14.29 -12.93 15.63
C VAL A 646 -13.31 -12.39 16.65
N LEU A 647 -12.51 -11.41 16.27
CA LEU A 647 -11.64 -10.64 17.18
C LEU A 647 -12.32 -9.32 17.51
N VAL A 648 -12.62 -9.09 18.79
CA VAL A 648 -13.31 -7.89 19.27
C VAL A 648 -12.33 -7.00 20.04
N ASN A 649 -12.00 -5.83 19.50
CA ASN A 649 -11.13 -4.86 20.12
C ASN A 649 -11.91 -3.88 21.01
N ILE A 650 -11.47 -3.77 22.26
CA ILE A 650 -11.91 -2.77 23.24
C ILE A 650 -10.79 -1.74 23.35
N HIS A 651 -11.06 -0.50 22.94
CA HIS A 651 -10.02 0.53 22.89
C HIS A 651 -9.55 0.98 24.29
N GLY A 652 -8.29 1.40 24.38
CA GLY A 652 -7.69 2.02 25.57
C GLY A 652 -7.97 3.52 25.70
N GLY A 653 -7.17 4.19 26.55
CA GLY A 653 -7.24 5.63 26.81
C GLY A 653 -7.59 6.01 28.25
N GLY A 654 -7.13 5.22 29.23
CA GLY A 654 -7.25 5.53 30.66
C GLY A 654 -8.69 5.60 31.18
N TYR A 655 -9.66 5.01 30.47
CA TYR A 655 -11.11 5.13 30.73
C TYR A 655 -11.69 6.54 30.58
N VAL A 656 -10.88 7.53 30.19
CA VAL A 656 -11.27 8.94 30.08
C VAL A 656 -11.24 9.46 28.65
N GLY A 657 -10.50 8.78 27.77
CA GLY A 657 -10.43 9.06 26.35
C GLY A 657 -10.27 7.79 25.51
N GLY A 658 -10.16 7.96 24.20
CA GLY A 658 -10.02 6.88 23.21
C GLY A 658 -11.18 6.79 22.23
N SER A 659 -10.97 6.02 21.17
CA SER A 659 -11.94 5.69 20.13
C SER A 659 -11.58 4.35 19.48
N THR A 660 -12.49 3.78 18.68
CA THR A 660 -12.29 2.50 17.98
C THR A 660 -10.95 2.43 17.24
N VAL A 661 -10.22 1.33 17.44
CA VAL A 661 -8.98 1.03 16.73
C VAL A 661 -9.32 0.48 15.33
N PRO A 662 -8.72 1.02 14.25
CA PRO A 662 -8.86 0.45 12.91
C PRO A 662 -8.30 -0.98 12.87
N GLY A 663 -9.07 -1.92 12.33
CA GLY A 663 -8.67 -3.33 12.23
C GLY A 663 -8.17 -3.76 10.86
N ASP A 664 -8.03 -2.83 9.91
CA ASP A 664 -7.68 -3.10 8.52
C ASP A 664 -6.43 -4.00 8.42
N SER A 665 -5.34 -3.63 9.10
CA SER A 665 -4.09 -4.40 9.11
C SER A 665 -4.28 -5.83 9.59
N MET A 666 -5.03 -6.03 10.66
CA MET A 666 -5.31 -7.35 11.23
C MET A 666 -6.24 -8.16 10.33
N ALA A 667 -7.30 -7.56 9.81
CA ALA A 667 -8.25 -8.20 8.90
C ALA A 667 -7.59 -8.61 7.57
N TYR A 668 -6.76 -7.74 7.00
CA TYR A 668 -5.96 -8.04 5.80
C TYR A 668 -4.93 -9.12 6.07
N HIS A 669 -4.19 -9.04 7.18
CA HIS A 669 -3.18 -10.04 7.55
C HIS A 669 -3.80 -11.42 7.77
N ALA A 670 -5.02 -11.48 8.30
CA ALA A 670 -5.76 -12.72 8.49
C ALA A 670 -6.21 -13.39 7.17
N LYS A 671 -5.97 -12.79 6.00
CA LYS A 671 -6.24 -13.35 4.66
C LYS A 671 -7.67 -13.93 4.53
N GLY A 672 -8.65 -13.25 5.13
CA GLY A 672 -10.06 -13.64 5.05
C GLY A 672 -10.51 -14.73 6.03
N GLN A 673 -9.71 -15.08 7.04
CA GLN A 673 -10.02 -16.15 8.00
C GLN A 673 -10.65 -15.68 9.31
N MET A 674 -10.82 -14.37 9.52
CA MET A 674 -11.45 -13.82 10.72
C MET A 674 -12.27 -12.55 10.41
N ILE A 675 -13.14 -12.20 11.34
CA ILE A 675 -13.85 -10.92 11.39
C ILE A 675 -13.23 -10.07 12.49
N TYR A 676 -13.04 -8.78 12.23
CA TYR A 676 -12.62 -7.82 13.22
C TYR A 676 -13.78 -6.91 13.62
N VAL A 677 -13.95 -6.67 14.91
CA VAL A 677 -14.96 -5.76 15.46
C VAL A 677 -14.30 -4.79 16.43
N ALA A 678 -14.54 -3.49 16.28
CA ALA A 678 -14.10 -2.49 17.26
C ALA A 678 -15.31 -1.80 17.88
N ILE A 679 -15.32 -1.65 19.20
CA ILE A 679 -16.46 -1.11 19.95
C ILE A 679 -16.10 0.22 20.63
N GLN A 680 -17.07 1.14 20.70
CA GLN A 680 -17.04 2.29 21.61
C GLN A 680 -17.74 1.95 22.93
N TYR A 681 -17.39 2.64 24.01
CA TYR A 681 -18.06 2.58 25.32
C TYR A 681 -17.98 3.93 26.04
N ARG A 682 -18.90 4.23 26.97
CA ARG A 682 -18.89 5.50 27.72
C ARG A 682 -17.60 5.64 28.55
N LEU A 683 -17.06 6.85 28.56
CA LEU A 683 -15.80 7.23 29.21
C LEU A 683 -16.01 8.29 30.29
N GLY A 684 -14.97 8.55 31.07
CA GLY A 684 -14.94 9.59 32.08
C GLY A 684 -16.08 9.47 33.09
N ALA A 685 -16.58 10.60 33.57
CA ALA A 685 -17.73 10.60 34.47
C ALA A 685 -19.02 10.08 33.82
N LEU A 686 -19.17 10.10 32.49
CA LEU A 686 -20.37 9.53 31.85
C LEU A 686 -20.40 8.00 31.90
N GLY A 687 -19.23 7.37 31.92
CA GLY A 687 -19.08 5.91 32.01
C GLY A 687 -18.92 5.39 33.44
N PHE A 688 -18.35 6.20 34.34
CA PHE A 688 -17.78 5.71 35.60
C PHE A 688 -18.12 6.58 36.83
N LEU A 689 -19.21 7.36 36.78
CA LEU A 689 -19.73 8.04 37.96
C LEU A 689 -20.60 7.07 38.78
N GLY A 690 -20.38 7.05 40.10
CA GLY A 690 -21.28 6.41 41.06
C GLY A 690 -21.60 7.36 42.22
N GLY A 691 -22.26 6.85 43.26
CA GLY A 691 -22.41 7.58 44.53
C GLY A 691 -23.76 7.39 45.24
N GLN A 692 -23.89 8.05 46.40
CA GLN A 692 -25.01 7.91 47.34
C GLN A 692 -26.44 8.11 46.79
N ASP A 693 -26.63 8.89 45.71
CA ASP A 693 -27.96 9.17 45.13
C ASP A 693 -28.34 8.15 44.03
N PHE A 694 -27.47 7.19 43.72
CA PHE A 694 -27.74 6.16 42.71
C PHE A 694 -28.76 5.15 43.25
N THR A 695 -29.75 4.86 42.42
CA THR A 695 -30.82 3.91 42.70
C THR A 695 -30.54 2.55 42.05
N SER A 696 -31.44 1.58 42.25
CA SER A 696 -31.34 0.27 41.58
C SER A 696 -31.45 0.32 40.05
N ASN A 697 -31.89 1.46 39.49
CA ASN A 697 -31.97 1.66 38.04
C ASN A 697 -30.67 2.27 37.45
N ASP A 698 -29.74 2.68 38.32
CA ASP A 698 -28.51 3.37 37.97
C ASP A 698 -27.31 2.43 38.16
N THR A 699 -26.14 2.78 37.61
CA THR A 699 -24.94 1.95 37.70
C THR A 699 -23.67 2.78 37.78
N TRP A 700 -22.71 2.32 38.59
CA TRP A 700 -21.40 2.98 38.73
C TRP A 700 -20.46 2.67 37.58
N ASN A 701 -20.65 1.51 36.93
CA ASN A 701 -19.75 0.97 35.92
C ASN A 701 -20.44 0.91 34.54
N ALA A 702 -21.09 2.01 34.16
CA ALA A 702 -21.87 2.11 32.92
C ALA A 702 -21.02 1.77 31.68
N GLY A 703 -19.77 2.23 31.63
CA GLY A 703 -18.83 1.92 30.55
C GLY A 703 -18.47 0.43 30.42
N LEU A 704 -18.36 -0.31 31.53
CA LEU A 704 -18.14 -1.77 31.49
C LEU A 704 -19.38 -2.52 31.02
N LEU A 705 -20.58 -2.03 31.38
CA LEU A 705 -21.83 -2.60 30.90
C LEU A 705 -22.08 -2.30 29.42
N ASP A 706 -21.61 -1.17 28.91
CA ASP A 706 -21.60 -0.86 27.47
C ASP A 706 -20.81 -1.90 26.68
N GLN A 707 -19.59 -2.19 27.14
CA GLN A 707 -18.75 -3.23 26.56
C GLN A 707 -19.44 -4.60 26.62
N ARG A 708 -20.04 -4.95 27.77
CA ARG A 708 -20.75 -6.23 27.93
C ARG A 708 -21.93 -6.34 26.97
N LEU A 709 -22.75 -5.30 26.85
CA LEU A 709 -23.88 -5.27 25.94
C LEU A 709 -23.43 -5.33 24.48
N ALA A 710 -22.31 -4.70 24.12
CA ALA A 710 -21.72 -4.83 22.78
C ALA A 710 -21.32 -6.27 22.47
N LEU A 711 -20.72 -6.99 23.43
CA LEU A 711 -20.40 -8.42 23.28
C LEU A 711 -21.66 -9.28 23.11
N ASP A 712 -22.71 -8.99 23.88
CA ASP A 712 -24.00 -9.67 23.74
C ASP A 712 -24.64 -9.38 22.37
N TRP A 713 -24.53 -8.14 21.87
CA TRP A 713 -24.96 -7.77 20.52
C TRP A 713 -24.17 -8.54 19.46
N ILE A 714 -22.84 -8.65 19.60
CA ILE A 714 -21.98 -9.41 18.69
C ILE A 714 -22.41 -10.87 18.68
N LYS A 715 -22.59 -11.50 19.84
CA LYS A 715 -23.06 -12.89 19.95
C LYS A 715 -24.40 -13.12 19.25
N GLN A 716 -25.31 -12.14 19.29
CA GLN A 716 -26.62 -12.23 18.64
C GLN A 716 -26.58 -11.95 17.13
N ASN A 717 -25.70 -11.07 16.66
CA ASN A 717 -25.81 -10.49 15.30
C ASN A 717 -24.65 -10.85 14.36
N ILE A 718 -23.47 -11.23 14.87
CA ILE A 718 -22.25 -11.39 14.05
C ILE A 718 -22.38 -12.49 13.00
N GLY A 719 -23.30 -13.45 13.20
CA GLY A 719 -23.64 -14.45 12.19
C GLY A 719 -24.15 -13.85 10.87
N CYS A 720 -24.77 -12.67 10.89
CA CYS A 720 -25.21 -11.96 9.69
C CYS A 720 -24.03 -11.41 8.87
N PHE A 721 -22.88 -11.19 9.53
CA PHE A 721 -21.63 -10.77 8.90
C PHE A 721 -20.71 -11.96 8.59
N GLY A 722 -21.21 -13.19 8.77
CA GLY A 722 -20.48 -14.46 8.55
C GLY A 722 -19.59 -14.91 9.71
N GLY A 723 -19.74 -14.31 10.89
CA GLY A 723 -19.00 -14.69 12.09
C GLY A 723 -19.58 -15.91 12.80
N ASP A 724 -18.74 -16.57 13.57
CA ASP A 724 -19.12 -17.64 14.50
C ASP A 724 -19.28 -17.06 15.90
N PRO A 725 -20.51 -16.93 16.45
CA PRO A 725 -20.74 -16.36 17.77
C PRO A 725 -20.14 -17.20 18.91
N GLU A 726 -19.77 -18.47 18.64
CA GLU A 726 -19.09 -19.34 19.60
C GLU A 726 -17.56 -19.16 19.58
N LYS A 727 -17.04 -18.36 18.63
CA LYS A 727 -15.60 -18.15 18.44
C LYS A 727 -15.19 -16.69 18.55
N VAL A 728 -15.76 -16.00 19.55
CA VAL A 728 -15.42 -14.61 19.89
C VAL A 728 -14.21 -14.58 20.82
N THR A 729 -13.17 -13.85 20.42
CA THR A 729 -11.98 -13.52 21.23
C THR A 729 -11.99 -12.02 21.49
N ILE A 730 -11.86 -11.60 22.76
CA ILE A 730 -11.76 -10.17 23.12
C ILE A 730 -10.30 -9.75 23.26
N THR A 731 -9.96 -8.56 22.78
CA THR A 731 -8.61 -7.98 22.85
C THR A 731 -8.69 -6.50 23.21
N GLY A 732 -7.63 -5.95 23.78
CA GLY A 732 -7.55 -4.51 24.03
C GLY A 732 -6.26 -4.12 24.73
N GLY A 733 -5.75 -2.94 24.39
CA GLY A 733 -4.54 -2.36 24.98
C GLY A 733 -4.83 -1.38 26.10
N SER A 734 -3.95 -1.30 27.11
CA SER A 734 -4.01 -0.28 28.17
C SER A 734 -5.33 -0.40 28.97
N ALA A 735 -6.12 0.67 29.10
CA ALA A 735 -7.47 0.61 29.68
C ALA A 735 -8.41 -0.36 28.94
N GLY A 736 -8.13 -0.69 27.67
CA GLY A 736 -8.80 -1.75 26.92
C GLY A 736 -8.42 -3.14 27.43
N GLY A 737 -7.14 -3.37 27.77
CA GLY A 737 -6.67 -4.61 28.38
C GLY A 737 -7.13 -4.75 29.83
N GLY A 738 -7.19 -3.63 30.55
CA GLY A 738 -7.89 -3.54 31.83
C GLY A 738 -9.38 -3.85 31.68
N SER A 739 -10.03 -3.38 30.62
CA SER A 739 -11.43 -3.73 30.32
C SER A 739 -11.61 -5.21 30.01
N VAL A 740 -10.71 -5.84 29.24
CA VAL A 740 -10.70 -7.29 29.01
C VAL A 740 -10.60 -8.05 30.34
N THR A 741 -9.69 -7.63 31.22
CA THR A 741 -9.57 -8.14 32.60
C THR A 741 -10.89 -8.01 33.36
N MET A 742 -11.53 -6.82 33.31
CA MET A 742 -12.79 -6.55 33.99
C MET A 742 -13.94 -7.42 33.45
N GLN A 743 -13.99 -7.65 32.13
CA GLN A 743 -14.98 -8.55 31.51
C GLN A 743 -14.79 -10.01 31.98
N MET A 744 -13.56 -10.44 32.26
CA MET A 744 -13.31 -11.78 32.80
C MET A 744 -13.82 -11.94 34.23
N ILE A 745 -13.74 -10.91 35.08
CA ILE A 745 -14.17 -10.97 36.49
C ILE A 745 -15.60 -10.42 36.72
N LEU A 746 -16.23 -9.89 35.67
CA LEU A 746 -17.59 -9.35 35.71
C LEU A 746 -18.53 -10.37 36.35
N TYR A 747 -19.35 -9.93 37.30
CA TYR A 747 -20.24 -10.80 38.08
C TYR A 747 -19.53 -11.98 38.79
N GLY A 748 -18.26 -11.82 39.13
CA GLY A 748 -17.44 -12.84 39.82
C GLY A 748 -16.92 -13.95 38.90
N GLY A 749 -16.92 -13.74 37.59
CA GLY A 749 -16.51 -14.73 36.59
C GLY A 749 -17.67 -15.64 36.18
N GLU A 750 -18.23 -15.40 35.01
CA GLU A 750 -19.32 -16.21 34.47
C GLU A 750 -18.80 -17.43 33.72
N GLU A 751 -19.44 -18.58 33.92
CA GLU A 751 -19.07 -19.81 33.17
C GLU A 751 -19.36 -19.70 31.67
N GLN A 752 -20.37 -18.91 31.28
CA GLN A 752 -20.82 -18.75 29.90
C GLN A 752 -20.71 -17.29 29.43
N ALA A 753 -19.52 -16.73 29.52
CA ALA A 753 -19.24 -15.41 28.99
C ALA A 753 -19.48 -15.34 27.45
N PRO A 754 -19.71 -14.14 26.88
CA PRO A 754 -19.90 -13.95 25.43
C PRO A 754 -18.59 -14.01 24.62
N PHE A 755 -17.54 -14.62 25.16
CA PHE A 755 -16.24 -14.82 24.53
C PHE A 755 -15.62 -16.13 25.00
N ARG A 756 -14.78 -16.71 24.15
CA ARG A 756 -14.09 -17.99 24.38
C ARG A 756 -12.60 -17.85 24.70
N ALA A 757 -12.03 -16.65 24.55
CA ALA A 757 -10.62 -16.33 24.77
C ALA A 757 -10.44 -14.83 25.02
N ALA A 758 -9.35 -14.48 25.69
CA ALA A 758 -9.04 -13.11 26.09
C ALA A 758 -7.59 -12.74 25.76
N ILE A 759 -7.39 -11.52 25.25
CA ILE A 759 -6.10 -10.94 24.95
C ILE A 759 -5.97 -9.56 25.66
N PRO A 760 -5.71 -9.54 26.98
CA PRO A 760 -5.45 -8.30 27.69
C PRO A 760 -4.03 -7.78 27.34
N GLU A 761 -3.92 -6.87 26.39
CA GLU A 761 -2.63 -6.27 25.99
C GLU A 761 -2.24 -5.14 26.95
N TYR A 762 -1.01 -5.19 27.50
CA TYR A 762 -0.45 -4.24 28.48
C TYR A 762 -1.54 -3.69 29.42
N PRO A 763 -2.22 -4.58 30.17
CA PRO A 763 -3.48 -4.27 30.82
C PRO A 763 -3.30 -3.24 31.90
N TRP A 764 -4.05 -2.14 31.81
CA TRP A 764 -4.09 -1.11 32.83
C TRP A 764 -4.98 -1.54 34.00
N TRP A 765 -4.37 -2.07 35.07
CA TRP A 765 -5.07 -2.32 36.32
C TRP A 765 -5.16 -1.03 37.12
N THR A 766 -6.26 -0.30 36.90
CA THR A 766 -6.51 0.95 37.63
C THR A 766 -6.66 0.65 39.13
N PRO A 767 -6.15 1.51 40.01
CA PRO A 767 -6.57 1.51 41.40
C PRO A 767 -8.10 1.62 41.47
N MET A 768 -8.74 0.58 41.99
CA MET A 768 -10.17 0.49 42.18
C MET A 768 -10.54 1.17 43.49
N TYR A 769 -11.25 2.28 43.35
CA TYR A 769 -11.48 3.16 44.48
C TYR A 769 -12.64 2.71 45.39
N SER A 770 -12.52 3.05 46.67
CA SER A 770 -13.53 2.78 47.70
C SER A 770 -14.83 3.55 47.47
N SER A 771 -15.94 3.10 48.07
CA SER A 771 -17.22 3.82 47.99
C SER A 771 -17.12 5.28 48.48
N SER A 772 -16.28 5.56 49.47
CA SER A 772 -16.00 6.92 49.93
C SER A 772 -15.33 7.81 48.88
N TRP A 773 -14.47 7.23 48.05
CA TRP A 773 -13.86 7.94 46.94
C TRP A 773 -14.89 8.25 45.86
N VAL A 774 -15.67 7.25 45.43
CA VAL A 774 -16.74 7.42 44.44
C VAL A 774 -17.72 8.52 44.89
N ASP A 775 -18.09 8.56 46.18
CA ASP A 775 -18.91 9.63 46.75
C ASP A 775 -18.24 11.01 46.72
N LYS A 776 -16.92 11.08 46.89
CA LYS A 776 -16.15 12.32 46.78
C LYS A 776 -16.17 12.85 45.35
N GLN A 777 -16.00 11.96 44.36
CA GLN A 777 -16.08 12.31 42.95
C GLN A 777 -17.47 12.83 42.57
N TYR A 778 -18.51 12.15 43.04
CA TYR A 778 -19.89 12.56 42.85
C TYR A 778 -20.18 13.95 43.39
N LYS A 779 -19.78 14.22 44.63
CA LYS A 779 -19.92 15.55 45.27
C LYS A 779 -19.12 16.62 44.54
N GLY A 780 -17.92 16.29 44.08
CA GLY A 780 -17.09 17.18 43.27
C GLY A 780 -17.77 17.59 41.96
N LEU A 781 -18.37 16.63 41.25
CA LEU A 781 -19.11 16.91 40.01
C LEU A 781 -20.39 17.70 40.26
N LEU A 782 -21.15 17.38 41.33
CA LEU A 782 -22.31 18.17 41.73
C LEU A 782 -21.95 19.64 41.99
N ALA A 783 -20.85 19.88 42.71
CA ALA A 783 -20.36 21.23 42.97
C ALA A 783 -19.93 21.95 41.68
N ALA A 784 -19.18 21.27 40.80
CA ALA A 784 -18.71 21.84 39.54
C ALA A 784 -19.85 22.14 38.55
N ALA A 785 -20.90 21.31 38.54
CA ALA A 785 -22.09 21.50 37.71
C ALA A 785 -23.17 22.40 38.36
N ASN A 786 -22.94 22.86 39.60
CA ASN A 786 -23.93 23.58 40.41
C ASN A 786 -25.27 22.84 40.55
N CYS A 787 -25.19 21.53 40.79
CA CYS A 787 -26.33 20.62 40.90
C CYS A 787 -26.55 20.12 42.33
N SER A 788 -27.82 19.81 42.66
CA SER A 788 -28.23 19.30 43.97
C SER A 788 -28.32 17.77 44.06
N GLY A 789 -28.24 17.07 42.93
CA GLY A 789 -28.27 15.60 42.87
C GLY A 789 -28.33 15.06 41.43
N LEU A 790 -28.47 13.73 41.29
CA LEU A 790 -28.34 13.02 40.01
C LEU A 790 -29.38 13.46 38.96
N THR A 791 -30.61 13.74 39.39
CA THR A 791 -31.67 14.26 38.51
C THR A 791 -31.30 15.60 37.89
N CYS A 792 -30.64 16.48 38.65
CA CYS A 792 -30.12 17.74 38.11
C CYS A 792 -29.04 17.46 37.05
N LEU A 793 -28.07 16.59 37.35
CA LEU A 793 -26.99 16.24 36.42
C LEU A 793 -27.52 15.66 35.09
N ARG A 794 -28.60 14.86 35.12
CA ARG A 794 -29.26 14.34 33.91
C ARG A 794 -29.81 15.43 33.00
N SER A 795 -30.27 16.54 33.59
CA SER A 795 -30.84 17.67 32.84
C SER A 795 -29.81 18.64 32.26
N VAL A 796 -28.53 18.53 32.65
CA VAL A 796 -27.46 19.42 32.18
C VAL A 796 -27.13 19.11 30.70
N PRO A 797 -27.10 20.10 29.79
CA PRO A 797 -26.64 19.87 28.42
C PRO A 797 -25.21 19.30 28.38
N VAL A 798 -24.92 18.39 27.45
CA VAL A 798 -23.63 17.67 27.43
C VAL A 798 -22.41 18.59 27.41
N ASP A 799 -22.42 19.67 26.63
CA ASP A 799 -21.28 20.60 26.54
C ASP A 799 -20.97 21.27 27.88
N GLN A 800 -22.02 21.60 28.65
CA GLN A 800 -21.88 22.18 29.98
C GLN A 800 -21.44 21.12 30.99
N LEU A 801 -21.98 19.89 30.88
CA LEU A 801 -21.60 18.78 31.73
C LEU A 801 -20.13 18.40 31.52
N LYS A 802 -19.65 18.36 30.27
CA LYS A 802 -18.24 18.15 29.94
C LYS A 802 -17.36 19.20 30.62
N GLY A 803 -17.72 20.47 30.52
CA GLY A 803 -17.00 21.55 31.21
C GLY A 803 -16.97 21.37 32.74
N ALA A 804 -18.07 20.89 33.34
CA ALA A 804 -18.13 20.58 34.76
C ALA A 804 -17.27 19.36 35.15
N ILE A 805 -17.22 18.33 34.30
CA ILE A 805 -16.35 17.15 34.48
C ILE A 805 -14.88 17.57 34.45
N ASP A 806 -14.49 18.38 33.46
CA ASP A 806 -13.12 18.88 33.33
C ASP A 806 -12.77 19.77 34.54
N LEU A 807 -13.68 20.64 35.00
CA LEU A 807 -13.49 21.46 36.20
C LEU A 807 -13.33 20.61 37.48
N ALA A 808 -14.21 19.64 37.71
CA ALA A 808 -14.13 18.75 38.88
C ALA A 808 -12.79 17.98 38.91
N THR A 809 -12.35 17.49 37.75
CA THR A 809 -11.08 16.78 37.59
C THR A 809 -9.89 17.68 37.91
N ASN A 810 -9.89 18.93 37.42
CA ASN A 810 -8.84 19.91 37.71
C ASN A 810 -8.75 20.28 39.20
N ILE A 811 -9.90 20.47 39.86
CA ILE A 811 -9.96 20.77 41.29
C ILE A 811 -9.40 19.61 42.11
N ALA A 812 -9.81 18.38 41.79
CA ALA A 812 -9.34 17.17 42.48
C ALA A 812 -7.83 16.98 42.33
N TYR A 813 -7.29 17.16 41.12
CA TYR A 813 -5.84 17.08 40.89
C TYR A 813 -5.07 18.13 41.69
N SER A 814 -5.57 19.38 41.71
CA SER A 814 -4.94 20.47 42.46
C SER A 814 -5.00 20.25 43.98
N ALA A 815 -5.99 19.51 44.47
CA ALA A 815 -6.11 19.11 45.86
C ALA A 815 -5.20 17.93 46.24
N GLY A 816 -4.51 17.30 45.28
CA GLY A 816 -3.72 16.10 45.50
C GLY A 816 -4.60 14.85 45.69
N ASP A 817 -5.82 14.86 45.15
CA ASP A 817 -6.74 13.73 45.29
C ASP A 817 -6.29 12.54 44.45
N PHE A 818 -5.60 12.73 43.33
CA PHE A 818 -5.02 11.63 42.55
C PHE A 818 -3.67 12.03 41.97
N ALA A 819 -2.80 11.05 41.72
CA ALA A 819 -1.42 11.27 41.35
C ALA A 819 -1.22 11.45 39.84
N TYR A 820 -0.09 12.05 39.45
CA TYR A 820 0.37 12.08 38.07
C TYR A 820 0.41 10.65 37.50
N GLY A 821 -0.06 10.50 36.26
CA GLY A 821 -0.12 9.21 35.57
C GLY A 821 -1.34 8.37 35.93
N THR A 822 -2.18 8.78 36.89
CA THR A 822 -3.46 8.12 37.19
C THR A 822 -4.65 8.93 36.67
N PHE A 823 -5.81 8.29 36.55
CA PHE A 823 -7.02 8.89 36.02
C PHE A 823 -8.06 9.05 37.11
N TYR A 824 -8.73 10.21 37.14
CA TYR A 824 -9.73 10.49 38.16
C TYR A 824 -10.92 9.53 38.01
N TRP A 825 -11.45 9.36 36.79
CA TRP A 825 -12.59 8.49 36.50
C TRP A 825 -12.14 7.11 36.05
N GLY A 826 -12.82 6.06 36.50
CA GLY A 826 -12.54 4.68 36.08
C GLY A 826 -13.39 3.64 36.84
N PRO A 827 -13.24 2.35 36.53
CA PRO A 827 -13.95 1.26 37.18
C PRO A 827 -13.92 1.31 38.72
N ALA A 828 -15.06 1.03 39.35
CA ALA A 828 -15.22 1.04 40.80
C ALA A 828 -15.81 -0.29 41.33
N ILE A 829 -15.48 -0.64 42.58
CA ILE A 829 -16.07 -1.82 43.24
C ILE A 829 -17.47 -1.44 43.74
N ASP A 830 -18.50 -1.97 43.07
CA ASP A 830 -19.91 -1.77 43.42
C ASP A 830 -20.53 -2.98 44.16
N GLY A 831 -19.77 -4.07 44.30
CA GLY A 831 -20.21 -5.29 44.98
C GLY A 831 -21.17 -6.16 44.16
N GLN A 832 -21.55 -5.74 42.95
CA GLN A 832 -22.48 -6.46 42.08
C GLN A 832 -21.85 -6.82 40.73
N ILE A 833 -21.47 -5.80 39.95
CA ILE A 833 -20.84 -5.92 38.63
C ILE A 833 -19.36 -6.25 38.84
N ILE A 834 -18.67 -5.42 39.62
CA ILE A 834 -17.31 -5.70 40.08
C ILE A 834 -17.35 -5.93 41.59
N ARG A 835 -17.12 -7.19 41.98
CA ARG A 835 -17.33 -7.66 43.37
C ARG A 835 -16.13 -7.43 44.29
N GLY A 836 -14.96 -7.15 43.73
CA GLY A 836 -13.72 -6.97 44.48
C GLY A 836 -12.56 -6.59 43.56
N TYR A 837 -11.37 -6.58 44.12
CA TYR A 837 -10.13 -6.26 43.40
C TYR A 837 -9.80 -7.32 42.35
N PRO A 838 -9.28 -6.93 41.16
CA PRO A 838 -8.92 -7.88 40.13
C PRO A 838 -7.92 -8.92 40.62
N ILE A 839 -6.88 -8.51 41.37
CA ILE A 839 -5.88 -9.45 41.87
C ILE A 839 -6.50 -10.56 42.73
N ASP A 840 -7.47 -10.22 43.57
CA ASP A 840 -8.16 -11.17 44.43
C ASP A 840 -9.10 -12.06 43.62
N ALA A 841 -9.79 -11.50 42.63
CA ALA A 841 -10.67 -12.26 41.75
C ALA A 841 -9.88 -13.32 40.97
N PHE A 842 -8.72 -12.98 40.41
CA PHE A 842 -7.86 -13.96 39.73
C PHE A 842 -7.26 -14.98 40.70
N HIS A 843 -6.73 -14.54 41.84
CA HIS A 843 -6.13 -15.42 42.84
C HIS A 843 -7.13 -16.41 43.47
N LEU A 844 -8.37 -15.97 43.73
CA LEU A 844 -9.43 -16.82 44.26
C LEU A 844 -10.13 -17.65 43.18
N GLY A 845 -9.72 -17.51 41.91
CA GLY A 845 -10.32 -18.20 40.78
C GLY A 845 -11.73 -17.69 40.42
N GLN A 846 -12.13 -16.50 40.85
CA GLN A 846 -13.43 -15.85 40.57
C GLN A 846 -13.37 -15.06 39.26
N PHE A 847 -13.06 -15.76 38.17
CA PHE A 847 -12.98 -15.20 36.82
C PHE A 847 -13.40 -16.24 35.79
N THR A 848 -13.78 -15.76 34.61
CA THR A 848 -14.17 -16.58 33.44
C THR A 848 -12.97 -17.40 32.95
N LYS A 849 -13.10 -18.74 32.94
CA LYS A 849 -12.00 -19.65 32.60
C LYS A 849 -11.88 -19.84 31.08
N VAL A 850 -11.03 -19.03 30.46
CA VAL A 850 -10.72 -19.10 29.02
C VAL A 850 -9.22 -19.03 28.78
N PRO A 851 -8.72 -19.47 27.60
CA PRO A 851 -7.35 -19.23 27.20
C PRO A 851 -6.99 -17.73 27.17
N VAL A 852 -5.75 -17.43 27.56
CA VAL A 852 -5.23 -16.06 27.68
C VAL A 852 -3.93 -15.90 26.90
N LEU A 853 -3.82 -14.80 26.15
CA LEU A 853 -2.55 -14.27 25.64
C LEU A 853 -2.39 -12.86 26.22
N VAL A 854 -1.32 -12.61 26.97
CA VAL A 854 -1.09 -11.34 27.67
C VAL A 854 0.30 -10.81 27.36
N ASP A 855 0.48 -9.50 27.34
CA ASP A 855 1.77 -8.89 27.10
C ASP A 855 1.93 -7.56 27.84
N HIS A 856 3.17 -7.09 27.95
CA HIS A 856 3.48 -5.70 28.30
C HIS A 856 4.73 -5.21 27.56
N ASP A 857 4.90 -3.90 27.47
CA ASP A 857 6.07 -3.25 26.90
C ASP A 857 7.17 -3.06 27.95
N GLY A 858 8.42 -2.82 27.53
CA GLY A 858 9.57 -2.76 28.44
C GLY A 858 9.59 -1.62 29.47
N TYR A 859 9.04 -0.44 29.12
CA TYR A 859 9.09 0.79 29.89
C TYR A 859 7.68 1.37 30.10
N GLU A 860 6.81 0.59 30.72
CA GLU A 860 5.39 0.94 30.93
C GLU A 860 5.18 2.25 31.69
N GLY A 861 5.92 2.49 32.77
CA GLY A 861 5.74 3.67 33.62
C GLY A 861 6.21 5.00 33.02
N PHE A 862 6.73 5.02 31.78
CA PHE A 862 7.45 6.16 31.20
C PHE A 862 6.56 7.39 31.07
N TYR A 863 5.39 7.24 30.43
CA TYR A 863 4.44 8.32 30.24
C TYR A 863 3.70 8.72 31.53
N PHE A 864 3.68 7.82 32.52
CA PHE A 864 2.93 7.96 33.77
C PHE A 864 3.79 8.37 34.97
N THR A 865 4.99 8.86 34.69
CA THR A 865 5.91 9.40 35.69
C THR A 865 6.18 10.87 35.45
N ASN A 866 6.03 11.69 36.48
CA ASN A 866 6.29 13.12 36.39
C ASN A 866 7.79 13.38 36.21
N SER A 867 8.17 13.96 35.07
CA SER A 867 9.57 14.27 34.73
C SER A 867 10.23 15.30 35.66
N SER A 868 9.44 16.04 36.45
CA SER A 868 9.95 17.02 37.42
C SER A 868 10.42 16.40 38.74
N LEU A 869 10.21 15.10 38.96
CA LEU A 869 10.68 14.41 40.17
C LEU A 869 12.21 14.37 40.20
N SER A 870 12.80 14.94 41.25
CA SER A 870 14.26 15.13 41.35
C SER A 870 14.88 14.72 42.68
N THR A 871 14.08 14.57 43.74
CA THR A 871 14.57 14.18 45.07
C THR A 871 13.77 13.01 45.65
N GLU A 872 14.39 12.26 46.57
CA GLU A 872 13.73 11.15 47.25
C GLU A 872 12.53 11.60 48.08
N GLN A 873 12.57 12.80 48.67
CA GLN A 873 11.43 13.39 49.38
C GLN A 873 10.25 13.69 48.44
N GLN A 874 10.53 14.16 47.21
CA GLN A 874 9.48 14.37 46.20
C GLN A 874 8.88 13.04 45.75
N LEU A 875 9.71 12.01 45.58
CA LEU A 875 9.26 10.66 45.26
C LEU A 875 8.35 10.09 46.35
N GLU A 876 8.77 10.17 47.62
CA GLU A 876 7.97 9.68 48.76
C GLU A 876 6.61 10.37 48.83
N ALA A 877 6.56 11.70 48.62
CA ALA A 877 5.32 12.46 48.59
C ALA A 877 4.42 12.09 47.39
N ASP A 878 5.01 11.82 46.22
CA ASP A 878 4.27 11.36 45.04
C ASP A 878 3.67 9.97 45.27
N LEU A 879 4.44 9.03 45.83
CA LEU A 879 3.96 7.70 46.19
C LEU A 879 2.86 7.74 47.26
N GLN A 880 2.95 8.65 48.23
CA GLN A 880 1.89 8.85 49.21
C GLN A 880 0.59 9.38 48.57
N THR A 881 0.71 10.16 47.49
CA THR A 881 -0.44 10.64 46.70
C THR A 881 -1.05 9.52 45.86
N LEU A 882 -0.20 8.66 45.28
CA LEU A 882 -0.60 7.47 44.53
C LEU A 882 -1.33 6.45 45.42
N TRP A 883 -0.83 6.23 46.63
CA TRP A 883 -1.35 5.28 47.61
C TRP A 883 -1.81 6.01 48.88
N GLN A 884 -2.88 6.79 48.77
CA GLN A 884 -3.39 7.64 49.87
C GLN A 884 -3.71 6.88 51.16
N GLU A 885 -4.14 5.63 51.06
CA GLU A 885 -4.46 4.79 52.21
C GLU A 885 -3.26 3.98 52.73
N ALA A 886 -2.11 4.03 52.05
CA ALA A 886 -0.89 3.37 52.50
C ALA A 886 -0.30 4.07 53.72
N ASP A 887 0.17 3.26 54.67
CA ASP A 887 0.96 3.78 55.78
C ASP A 887 2.40 4.11 55.33
N PRO A 888 3.11 4.99 56.05
CA PRO A 888 4.48 5.35 55.69
C PRO A 888 5.45 4.17 55.67
N ALA A 889 5.18 3.10 56.43
CA ALA A 889 6.04 1.93 56.45
C ALA A 889 5.96 1.16 55.12
N PHE A 890 4.77 1.04 54.53
CA PHE A 890 4.58 0.45 53.21
C PHE A 890 5.33 1.23 52.11
N ILE A 891 5.25 2.56 52.13
CA ILE A 891 5.98 3.42 51.19
C ILE A 891 7.49 3.18 51.30
N GLN A 892 8.00 3.14 52.52
CA GLN A 892 9.42 2.87 52.78
C GLN A 892 9.83 1.46 52.36
N SER A 893 8.98 0.45 52.57
CA SER A 893 9.23 -0.91 52.09
C SER A 893 9.25 -0.98 50.56
N ALA A 894 8.31 -0.32 49.88
CA ALA A 894 8.33 -0.23 48.42
C ALA A 894 9.63 0.43 47.93
N LEU A 895 10.04 1.55 48.55
CA LEU A 895 11.32 2.18 48.23
C LEU A 895 12.52 1.24 48.47
N GLN A 896 12.51 0.41 49.51
CA GLN A 896 13.57 -0.57 49.76
C GLN A 896 13.64 -1.67 48.69
N GLU A 897 12.50 -2.19 48.25
CA GLU A 897 12.40 -3.18 47.16
C GLU A 897 12.92 -2.61 45.83
N TYR A 898 12.77 -1.30 45.62
CA TYR A 898 13.28 -0.56 44.46
C TYR A 898 14.55 0.23 44.82
N SER A 899 15.62 -0.49 45.18
CA SER A 899 16.89 0.11 45.60
C SER A 899 17.59 0.95 44.50
N LEU A 900 18.29 2.01 44.90
CA LEU A 900 19.07 2.89 43.99
C LEU A 900 20.20 2.15 43.24
N THR A 901 20.68 1.02 43.78
CA THR A 901 21.69 0.20 43.11
C THR A 901 21.17 -0.44 41.83
N GLN A 902 19.88 -0.77 41.78
CA GLN A 902 19.23 -1.41 40.64
C GLN A 902 18.42 -0.42 39.81
N TYR A 903 17.72 0.50 40.47
CA TYR A 903 16.80 1.45 39.86
C TYR A 903 17.34 2.88 40.03
N ASN A 904 18.20 3.29 39.10
CA ASN A 904 18.76 4.65 39.02
C ASN A 904 18.62 5.19 37.60
N ALA A 905 19.04 6.44 37.37
CA ALA A 905 18.91 7.10 36.08
C ALA A 905 19.50 6.30 34.89
N SER A 906 20.50 5.43 35.13
CA SER A 906 21.08 4.58 34.07
C SER A 906 20.13 3.51 33.56
N LEU A 907 19.08 3.13 34.30
CA LEU A 907 18.02 2.22 33.84
C LEU A 907 17.35 2.74 32.56
N MET A 908 17.22 4.07 32.46
CA MET A 908 16.63 4.74 31.31
C MET A 908 17.58 4.80 30.10
N SER A 909 18.85 4.42 30.24
CA SER A 909 19.82 4.47 29.13
C SER A 909 19.53 3.46 28.01
N GLY A 910 18.78 2.40 28.29
CA GLY A 910 18.32 1.42 27.29
C GLY A 910 17.09 1.87 26.48
N LEU A 911 16.48 3.01 26.84
CA LEU A 911 15.26 3.50 26.24
C LEU A 911 15.53 4.04 24.82
N ARG A 912 15.09 3.30 23.80
CA ARG A 912 15.38 3.63 22.38
C ARG A 912 14.73 4.93 21.90
N ILE A 913 13.60 5.31 22.47
CA ILE A 913 12.91 6.55 22.07
C ILE A 913 13.72 7.81 22.38
N LEU A 914 14.72 7.76 23.28
CA LEU A 914 15.52 8.92 23.67
C LEU A 914 16.23 9.56 22.49
N GLY A 915 16.94 8.78 21.67
CA GLY A 915 17.67 9.34 20.53
C GLY A 915 16.77 10.07 19.54
N ALA A 916 15.55 9.56 19.31
CA ALA A 916 14.57 10.23 18.47
C ALA A 916 13.94 11.46 19.12
N LEU A 917 13.55 11.37 20.40
CA LEU A 917 13.01 12.51 21.14
C LEU A 917 14.01 13.66 21.16
N GLU A 918 15.26 13.38 21.52
CA GLU A 918 16.35 14.37 21.57
C GLU A 918 16.62 14.99 20.19
N ALA A 919 16.69 14.17 19.14
CA ALA A 919 16.87 14.64 17.76
C ALA A 919 15.73 15.56 17.32
N ALA A 920 14.51 15.28 17.77
CA ALA A 920 13.32 15.92 17.25
C ALA A 920 12.89 17.15 18.07
N ILE A 921 13.24 17.23 19.36
CA ILE A 921 13.07 18.44 20.19
C ILE A 921 14.34 19.31 20.31
N GLY A 922 15.50 18.80 19.89
CA GLY A 922 16.78 19.51 19.95
C GLY A 922 17.30 19.75 21.38
N GLN A 923 16.88 18.93 22.35
CA GLN A 923 17.32 19.00 23.75
C GLN A 923 17.62 17.60 24.30
N ASN A 924 18.67 17.47 25.11
CA ASN A 924 18.97 16.21 25.79
C ASN A 924 18.01 15.98 26.95
N PHE A 925 17.46 14.77 27.03
CA PHE A 925 16.63 14.36 28.16
C PHE A 925 17.53 13.85 29.28
N THR A 926 17.33 14.36 30.51
CA THR A 926 18.06 13.86 31.69
C THR A 926 17.07 13.29 32.68
N PHE A 927 17.24 12.01 33.02
CA PHE A 927 16.43 11.35 34.04
C PHE A 927 17.14 11.39 35.38
N THR A 928 16.34 11.51 36.44
CA THR A 928 16.82 11.45 37.82
C THR A 928 16.64 10.03 38.36
N ASP A 929 17.36 9.69 39.42
CA ASP A 929 17.17 8.40 40.09
C ASP A 929 15.75 8.26 40.65
N SER A 930 15.17 9.38 41.11
CA SER A 930 13.79 9.43 41.61
C SER A 930 12.77 9.13 40.50
N TYR A 931 12.99 9.67 39.29
CA TYR A 931 12.17 9.35 38.12
C TYR A 931 12.27 7.86 37.77
N ALA A 932 13.49 7.31 37.67
CA ALA A 932 13.71 5.91 37.29
C ALA A 932 13.03 4.92 38.27
N ARG A 933 13.10 5.20 39.58
CA ARG A 933 12.41 4.40 40.61
C ARG A 933 10.89 4.50 40.49
N ARG A 934 10.36 5.72 40.34
CA ARG A 934 8.91 5.93 40.20
C ARG A 934 8.35 5.26 38.95
N HIS A 935 9.11 5.33 37.85
CA HIS A 935 8.81 4.66 36.60
C HIS A 935 8.68 3.14 36.79
N ALA A 936 9.68 2.50 37.40
CA ALA A 936 9.69 1.06 37.63
C ALA A 936 8.55 0.63 38.56
N ILE A 937 8.39 1.32 39.70
CA ILE A 937 7.30 1.05 40.67
C ILE A 937 5.93 1.10 39.98
N PHE A 938 5.70 2.11 39.14
CA PHE A 938 4.41 2.30 38.50
C PHE A 938 4.14 1.28 37.40
N GLY A 939 5.13 1.01 36.55
CA GLY A 939 5.01 -0.02 35.51
C GLY A 939 4.68 -1.38 36.13
N ASP A 940 5.38 -1.74 37.19
CA ASP A 940 5.18 -3.03 37.87
C ASP A 940 3.81 -3.15 38.52
N VAL A 941 3.40 -2.14 39.30
CA VAL A 941 2.14 -2.23 40.06
C VAL A 941 0.90 -2.16 39.17
N VAL A 942 0.95 -1.39 38.07
CA VAL A 942 -0.23 -1.15 37.21
C VAL A 942 -0.30 -2.11 36.02
N ILE A 943 0.83 -2.61 35.52
CA ILE A 943 0.89 -3.36 34.25
C ILE A 943 1.73 -4.64 34.33
N ASN A 944 3.03 -4.57 34.61
CA ASN A 944 3.94 -5.71 34.46
C ASN A 944 3.52 -6.88 35.38
N CYS A 945 3.40 -6.64 36.69
CA CYS A 945 3.00 -7.68 37.63
C CYS A 945 1.59 -8.24 37.36
N PRO A 946 0.57 -7.41 37.06
CA PRO A 946 -0.72 -7.89 36.55
C PRO A 946 -0.64 -8.90 35.41
N THR A 947 0.29 -8.73 34.46
CA THR A 947 0.43 -9.69 33.35
C THR A 947 0.83 -11.09 33.83
N SER A 948 1.75 -11.18 34.80
CA SER A 948 2.13 -12.46 35.41
C SER A 948 1.01 -13.04 36.26
N TYR A 949 0.27 -12.21 37.01
CA TYR A 949 -0.87 -12.70 37.80
C TYR A 949 -1.97 -13.28 36.91
N LEU A 950 -2.25 -12.65 35.77
CA LEU A 950 -3.18 -13.15 34.76
C LEU A 950 -2.71 -14.48 34.15
N ALA A 951 -1.44 -14.52 33.73
CA ALA A 951 -0.86 -15.71 33.10
C ALA A 951 -0.83 -16.92 34.06
N GLU A 952 -0.47 -16.67 35.33
CA GLU A 952 -0.44 -17.66 36.41
C GLU A 952 -1.86 -18.15 36.74
N ALA A 953 -2.82 -17.24 36.96
CA ALA A 953 -4.19 -17.61 37.30
C ALA A 953 -4.87 -18.44 36.20
N ALA A 954 -4.65 -18.10 34.92
CA ALA A 954 -5.14 -18.89 33.80
C ALA A 954 -4.53 -20.31 33.78
N ALA A 955 -3.22 -20.42 33.99
CA ALA A 955 -2.52 -21.71 34.06
C ALA A 955 -2.98 -22.55 35.27
N GLU A 956 -3.17 -21.94 36.45
CA GLU A 956 -3.73 -22.61 37.64
C GLU A 956 -5.14 -23.15 37.39
N ALA A 957 -5.95 -22.44 36.61
CA ALA A 957 -7.27 -22.88 36.20
C ALA A 957 -7.28 -23.91 35.05
N GLY A 958 -6.10 -24.40 34.63
CA GLY A 958 -5.95 -25.38 33.57
C GLY A 958 -6.25 -24.83 32.16
N GLN A 959 -6.23 -23.51 31.98
CA GLN A 959 -6.39 -22.87 30.68
C GLN A 959 -5.03 -22.67 29.99
N ASP A 960 -5.05 -22.60 28.66
CA ASP A 960 -3.86 -22.27 27.89
C ASP A 960 -3.50 -20.79 28.11
N SER A 961 -2.24 -20.53 28.45
CA SER A 961 -1.75 -19.22 28.84
C SER A 961 -0.44 -18.92 28.13
N TYR A 962 -0.30 -17.71 27.61
CA TYR A 962 0.87 -17.24 26.88
C TYR A 962 1.17 -15.81 27.32
N LYS A 963 2.42 -15.55 27.72
CA LYS A 963 2.87 -14.20 28.11
C LYS A 963 4.01 -13.72 27.21
N MET A 964 4.04 -12.44 26.89
CA MET A 964 5.10 -11.77 26.14
C MET A 964 5.62 -10.51 26.85
N ILE A 965 6.92 -10.24 26.69
CA ILE A 965 7.53 -8.94 27.00
C ILE A 965 8.03 -8.33 25.70
N PHE A 966 7.57 -7.11 25.40
CA PHE A 966 7.88 -6.40 24.16
C PHE A 966 8.92 -5.29 24.38
N ASN A 967 10.16 -5.61 24.06
CA ASN A 967 11.31 -4.69 24.11
C ASN A 967 11.75 -4.23 22.70
N ALA A 968 10.82 -4.11 21.76
CA ALA A 968 11.08 -3.57 20.43
C ALA A 968 10.39 -2.22 20.17
N GLY A 969 10.78 -1.55 19.08
CA GLY A 969 10.27 -0.22 18.74
C GLY A 969 10.56 0.82 19.85
N LEU A 970 9.53 1.56 20.25
CA LEU A 970 9.66 2.60 21.27
C LEU A 970 9.84 2.03 22.69
N GLN A 971 9.47 0.77 22.92
CA GLN A 971 9.51 0.05 24.21
C GLN A 971 8.69 0.67 25.35
N VAL A 972 7.99 1.78 25.12
CA VAL A 972 7.13 2.45 26.11
C VAL A 972 5.69 1.94 26.00
N HIS A 973 4.84 2.26 26.97
CA HIS A 973 3.42 1.90 26.97
C HIS A 973 2.73 2.10 25.60
N GLY A 974 2.18 1.01 25.06
CA GLY A 974 1.53 0.95 23.76
C GLY A 974 2.48 0.71 22.58
N ALA A 975 3.75 0.36 22.81
CA ALA A 975 4.75 0.15 21.76
C ALA A 975 4.42 -1.06 20.87
N THR A 976 3.67 -2.04 21.39
CA THR A 976 3.20 -3.21 20.63
C THR A 976 2.11 -2.84 19.61
N ALA A 977 1.26 -1.84 19.89
CA ALA A 977 0.08 -1.54 19.07
C ALA A 977 0.37 -1.24 17.58
N PRO A 978 1.39 -0.43 17.21
CA PRO A 978 1.73 -0.18 15.81
C PRO A 978 2.12 -1.44 15.03
N PHE A 979 2.69 -2.45 15.70
CA PHE A 979 3.08 -3.70 15.06
C PHE A 979 1.85 -4.57 14.73
N LEU A 980 0.78 -4.46 15.50
CA LEU A 980 -0.45 -5.22 15.30
C LEU A 980 -1.41 -4.49 14.35
N PHE A 981 -1.71 -3.22 14.60
CA PHE A 981 -2.88 -2.53 14.04
C PHE A 981 -2.59 -1.45 12.98
N SER A 982 -1.33 -1.26 12.55
CA SER A 982 -0.98 -0.24 11.56
C SER A 982 -0.46 -0.79 10.23
N ASP A 983 -0.99 -0.30 9.10
CA ASP A 983 -0.62 -0.71 7.73
C ASP A 983 0.76 -0.19 7.31
N SER A 984 1.20 0.88 7.95
CA SER A 984 2.55 1.40 7.90
C SER A 984 3.05 1.44 9.34
N ILE A 985 4.23 0.89 9.64
CA ILE A 985 4.87 1.08 10.96
C ILE A 985 5.34 2.54 11.01
N LEU A 986 4.37 3.45 11.07
CA LEU A 986 4.51 4.87 11.29
C LEU A 986 3.86 5.16 12.64
N PRO A 987 4.55 5.92 13.51
CA PRO A 987 4.18 6.03 14.91
C PRO A 987 2.90 6.87 15.06
N TYR A 988 1.78 6.25 15.44
CA TYR A 988 0.62 6.97 15.94
C TYR A 988 0.73 7.13 17.47
N GLY A 989 0.89 8.39 17.87
CA GLY A 989 1.09 8.87 19.24
C GLY A 989 2.04 10.06 19.32
N LEU A 990 2.99 10.15 18.38
CA LEU A 990 3.95 11.27 18.23
C LEU A 990 4.11 11.64 16.75
N ALA A 991 3.05 12.10 16.10
CA ALA A 991 3.09 12.59 14.72
C ALA A 991 3.85 13.93 14.53
N SER A 992 4.60 14.42 15.53
CA SER A 992 5.27 15.73 15.46
C SER A 992 6.76 15.71 15.83
N ILE A 993 7.39 14.54 15.99
CA ILE A 993 8.82 14.50 16.30
C ILE A 993 9.56 13.42 15.47
N GLY A 994 9.98 13.83 14.26
CA GLY A 994 11.19 13.33 13.60
C GLY A 994 11.18 11.91 13.02
N PRO A 995 12.20 11.55 12.21
CA PRO A 995 12.16 10.42 11.30
C PRO A 995 12.26 9.07 12.03
N ALA A 996 11.48 8.11 11.52
CA ALA A 996 11.62 6.66 11.64
C ALA A 996 12.60 6.15 12.71
N VAL A 997 12.09 5.91 13.92
CA VAL A 997 12.73 4.93 14.81
C VAL A 997 12.23 3.58 14.36
N ASP A 998 13.13 2.84 13.73
CA ASP A 998 12.99 1.49 13.18
C ASP A 998 12.22 1.38 11.83
N GLU A 999 12.90 1.79 10.75
CA GLU A 999 12.79 1.18 9.40
C GLU A 999 13.14 -0.35 9.38
N GLY A 1000 12.95 -1.06 10.50
CA GLY A 1000 13.74 -2.25 10.81
C GLY A 1000 13.00 -3.55 11.05
N ASN A 1001 11.66 -3.63 11.02
CA ASN A 1001 11.03 -4.91 11.41
C ASN A 1001 9.62 -5.20 10.89
N ALA A 1002 9.39 -5.00 9.59
CA ALA A 1002 8.20 -5.55 8.92
C ALA A 1002 8.01 -7.05 9.20
N THR A 1003 9.12 -7.79 9.32
CA THR A 1003 9.15 -9.20 9.73
C THR A 1003 8.61 -9.41 11.15
N LEU A 1004 8.98 -8.57 12.12
CA LEU A 1004 8.46 -8.68 13.48
C LEU A 1004 6.96 -8.37 13.55
N ALA A 1005 6.51 -7.32 12.84
CA ALA A 1005 5.08 -7.01 12.76
C ALA A 1005 4.30 -8.17 12.13
N ALA A 1006 4.83 -8.78 11.06
CA ALA A 1006 4.27 -9.97 10.45
C ALA A 1006 4.18 -11.15 11.43
N PHE A 1007 5.22 -11.41 12.21
CA PHE A 1007 5.23 -12.48 13.20
C PHE A 1007 4.27 -12.24 14.37
N LEU A 1008 4.20 -11.01 14.88
CA LEU A 1008 3.24 -10.64 15.92
C LEU A 1008 1.80 -10.82 15.45
N ARG A 1009 1.47 -10.34 14.24
CA ARG A 1009 0.15 -10.55 13.65
C ARG A 1009 -0.15 -12.03 13.43
N ASP A 1010 0.83 -12.82 13.00
CA ASP A 1010 0.66 -14.27 12.89
C ASP A 1010 0.27 -14.91 14.22
N TYR A 1011 0.94 -14.57 15.33
CA TYR A 1011 0.58 -15.11 16.65
C TYR A 1011 -0.83 -14.74 17.08
N PHE A 1012 -1.21 -13.46 16.93
CA PHE A 1012 -2.51 -12.96 17.38
C PHE A 1012 -3.64 -13.52 16.51
N VAL A 1013 -3.45 -13.61 15.18
CA VAL A 1013 -4.40 -14.26 14.29
C VAL A 1013 -4.46 -15.76 14.60
N SER A 1014 -3.32 -16.43 14.78
CA SER A 1014 -3.24 -17.86 15.11
C SER A 1014 -3.96 -18.20 16.41
N PHE A 1015 -3.77 -17.40 17.46
CA PHE A 1015 -4.49 -17.53 18.72
C PHE A 1015 -6.00 -17.26 18.55
N THR A 1016 -6.38 -16.26 17.76
CA THR A 1016 -7.81 -15.99 17.46
C THR A 1016 -8.48 -17.16 16.76
N LEU A 1017 -7.81 -17.79 15.80
CA LEU A 1017 -8.36 -18.91 15.03
C LEU A 1017 -8.37 -20.21 15.85
N HIS A 1018 -7.25 -20.52 16.53
CA HIS A 1018 -6.96 -21.85 17.06
C HIS A 1018 -6.76 -21.93 18.58
N LEU A 1019 -6.78 -20.81 19.29
CA LEU A 1019 -6.48 -20.72 20.74
C LEU A 1019 -5.04 -21.09 21.11
N ASP A 1020 -4.14 -21.14 20.13
CA ASP A 1020 -2.71 -21.37 20.31
C ASP A 1020 -1.95 -20.52 19.28
N PRO A 1021 -1.07 -19.60 19.70
CA PRO A 1021 -0.36 -18.70 18.80
C PRO A 1021 0.57 -19.46 17.84
N ASN A 1022 0.93 -20.70 18.12
CA ASN A 1022 1.92 -21.46 17.33
C ASN A 1022 1.33 -22.31 16.20
N GLN A 1023 0.00 -22.35 16.01
CA GLN A 1023 -0.64 -23.30 15.10
C GLN A 1023 -0.37 -23.02 13.61
N PHE A 1024 -0.24 -21.76 13.22
CA PHE A 1024 0.21 -21.41 11.86
C PHE A 1024 0.90 -20.06 11.80
N SER A 1025 1.60 -19.83 10.68
CA SER A 1025 2.19 -18.56 10.27
C SER A 1025 2.05 -18.43 8.76
N TYR A 1026 1.80 -17.22 8.27
CA TYR A 1026 1.80 -16.94 6.83
C TYR A 1026 3.20 -16.70 6.25
N TRP A 1027 4.22 -16.69 7.11
CA TRP A 1027 5.63 -16.43 6.80
C TRP A 1027 6.47 -17.67 7.12
N THR A 1028 7.80 -17.57 7.10
CA THR A 1028 8.64 -18.61 7.70
C THR A 1028 8.27 -18.77 9.17
N LEU A 1029 8.03 -20.00 9.64
CA LEU A 1029 7.59 -20.27 11.01
C LEU A 1029 8.35 -19.40 12.03
N PRO A 1030 7.67 -18.49 12.77
CA PRO A 1030 8.31 -17.69 13.79
C PRO A 1030 8.87 -18.61 14.89
N PRO A 1031 9.75 -18.09 15.76
CA PRO A 1031 10.15 -18.79 16.97
C PRO A 1031 8.94 -19.32 17.73
N LYS A 1032 9.09 -20.41 18.48
CA LYS A 1032 7.96 -20.93 19.24
C LYS A 1032 7.64 -19.97 20.40
N TRP A 1033 6.41 -19.50 20.51
CA TRP A 1033 5.91 -18.85 21.72
C TRP A 1033 5.69 -19.91 22.80
N PRO A 1034 6.49 -19.93 23.87
CA PRO A 1034 6.34 -20.92 24.92
C PRO A 1034 4.99 -20.77 25.63
N LYS A 1035 4.38 -21.90 25.96
CA LYS A 1035 3.19 -21.91 26.81
C LYS A 1035 3.62 -21.61 28.25
N TYR A 1036 2.94 -20.66 28.88
CA TYR A 1036 3.15 -20.36 30.29
C TYR A 1036 2.66 -21.52 31.15
N THR A 1037 3.52 -22.03 32.03
CA THR A 1037 3.22 -23.14 32.92
C THR A 1037 3.71 -22.82 34.32
N LEU A 1038 3.11 -23.42 35.35
CA LEU A 1038 3.48 -23.16 36.75
C LEU A 1038 4.89 -23.66 37.10
N ASP A 1039 5.40 -24.66 36.36
CA ASP A 1039 6.71 -25.26 36.60
C ASP A 1039 7.86 -24.43 36.01
N HIS A 1040 7.67 -23.88 34.80
CA HIS A 1040 8.74 -23.22 34.04
C HIS A 1040 8.54 -21.71 33.88
N LYS A 1041 7.30 -21.23 33.89
CA LYS A 1041 6.93 -19.82 33.67
C LYS A 1041 7.66 -19.18 32.49
N ASP A 1042 7.77 -19.91 31.37
CA ASP A 1042 8.42 -19.41 30.17
C ASP A 1042 7.49 -18.43 29.41
N ILE A 1043 8.08 -17.36 28.89
CA ILE A 1043 7.45 -16.26 28.16
C ILE A 1043 8.13 -16.05 26.80
N LEU A 1044 7.47 -15.33 25.89
CA LEU A 1044 8.11 -14.82 24.67
C LEU A 1044 8.78 -13.47 24.97
N GLN A 1045 10.10 -13.41 24.83
CA GLN A 1045 10.84 -12.15 24.84
C GLN A 1045 10.96 -11.64 23.41
N VAL A 1046 10.52 -10.41 23.15
CA VAL A 1046 10.67 -9.75 21.85
C VAL A 1046 11.68 -8.62 21.96
N GLU A 1047 12.75 -8.73 21.20
CA GLU A 1047 13.82 -7.73 21.08
C GLU A 1047 13.85 -7.19 19.64
N PRO A 1048 14.52 -6.05 19.39
CA PRO A 1048 14.54 -5.41 18.08
C PRO A 1048 15.14 -6.28 16.96
N THR A 1049 15.94 -7.28 17.29
CA THR A 1049 16.59 -8.15 16.31
C THR A 1049 16.36 -9.64 16.56
N SER A 1050 15.58 -10.01 17.57
CA SER A 1050 15.37 -11.41 17.94
C SER A 1050 14.08 -11.62 18.72
N MET A 1051 13.50 -12.81 18.61
CA MET A 1051 12.48 -13.29 19.55
C MET A 1051 12.86 -14.66 20.07
N SER A 1052 12.67 -14.89 21.36
CA SER A 1052 13.04 -16.16 21.98
C SER A 1052 12.25 -16.42 23.25
N GLY A 1053 12.09 -17.70 23.61
CA GLY A 1053 11.58 -18.09 24.92
C GLY A 1053 12.57 -17.75 26.04
N LYS A 1054 12.07 -17.21 27.15
CA LYS A 1054 12.85 -16.89 28.37
C LYS A 1054 11.98 -17.16 29.60
N SER A 1055 12.59 -17.40 30.77
CA SER A 1055 11.86 -17.36 32.04
C SER A 1055 11.27 -15.99 32.29
N ASP A 1056 10.05 -15.94 32.82
CA ASP A 1056 9.36 -14.71 33.22
C ASP A 1056 10.19 -13.92 34.23
N GLU A 1057 10.60 -12.70 33.87
CA GLU A 1057 11.36 -11.83 34.76
C GLU A 1057 10.48 -11.08 35.76
N ASP A 1058 9.17 -11.07 35.55
CA ASP A 1058 8.19 -10.54 36.51
C ASP A 1058 7.81 -11.57 37.59
N ASP A 1059 8.33 -12.80 37.53
CA ASP A 1059 8.36 -13.69 38.70
C ASP A 1059 9.43 -13.22 39.70
N SER A 1060 9.24 -11.99 40.18
CA SER A 1060 10.24 -11.20 40.91
C SER A 1060 9.82 -10.94 42.37
N PRO A 1061 10.78 -10.61 43.26
CA PRO A 1061 10.46 -10.14 44.60
C PRO A 1061 9.53 -8.91 44.61
N GLN A 1062 9.65 -8.03 43.61
CA GLN A 1062 8.81 -6.84 43.45
C GLN A 1062 7.35 -7.21 43.19
N CYS A 1063 7.08 -8.12 42.26
CA CYS A 1063 5.73 -8.59 42.02
C CYS A 1063 5.20 -9.44 43.19
N ALA A 1064 6.05 -10.18 43.90
CA ALA A 1064 5.64 -10.86 45.13
C ALA A 1064 5.25 -9.87 46.24
N PHE A 1065 5.97 -8.75 46.38
CA PHE A 1065 5.68 -7.68 47.32
C PHE A 1065 4.29 -7.07 47.07
N PHE A 1066 3.98 -6.69 45.82
CA PHE A 1066 2.65 -6.15 45.49
C PHE A 1066 1.54 -7.19 45.59
N LYS A 1067 1.82 -8.46 45.25
CA LYS A 1067 0.84 -9.56 45.42
C LYS A 1067 0.44 -9.74 46.89
N ALA A 1068 1.36 -9.53 47.82
CA ALA A 1068 1.14 -9.62 49.26
C ALA A 1068 0.64 -8.31 49.91
N ALA A 1069 0.63 -7.19 49.19
CA ALA A 1069 0.25 -5.90 49.73
C ALA A 1069 -1.24 -5.86 50.15
N PRO A 1070 -1.59 -5.20 51.28
CA PRO A 1070 -2.99 -4.95 51.61
C PRO A 1070 -3.69 -4.19 50.48
N ARG A 1071 -4.79 -4.73 49.95
CA ARG A 1071 -5.47 -4.18 48.75
C ARG A 1071 -5.88 -2.72 48.89
N LYS A 1072 -6.27 -2.31 50.09
CA LYS A 1072 -6.59 -0.90 50.38
C LYS A 1072 -5.42 0.06 50.10
N PHE A 1073 -4.17 -0.41 50.12
CA PHE A 1073 -2.99 0.44 49.88
C PHE A 1073 -2.77 0.69 48.39
N THR A 1074 -2.81 -0.35 47.56
CA THR A 1074 -2.54 -0.26 46.12
C THR A 1074 -3.79 0.00 45.29
N GLY A 1075 -4.96 -0.40 45.79
CA GLY A 1075 -6.24 -0.36 45.08
C GLY A 1075 -6.35 -1.42 43.98
N ILE A 1076 -5.42 -2.36 43.87
CA ILE A 1076 -5.29 -3.31 42.75
C ILE A 1076 -5.43 -4.74 43.23
#